data_AF-A0A938U7L9-F1
#
_entry.id   AF-A0A938U7L9-F1
#
_cell.length_a   1.000
_cell.length_b   1.000
_cell.length_c   1.000
_cell.angle_alpha   90.00
_cell.angle_beta   90.00
_cell.angle_gamma   90.00
#
_symmetry.space_group_name_H-M   'P 1'
#
loop_
_entity.id
_entity.type
_entity.pdbx_description
1 polymer ?
#
loop_
_entity_poly.entity_id
_entity_poly.type
_entity_poly.pdbx_seq_one_letter_code
_entity_poly.pdbx_strand_id
1 'polypeptide(L)'
;MIASLFAWLERERDPRPIALLRITLFLGVLVHFLPSLLAHDVEYAVTAARARLHNGWLYDHLAQTPRVVVGALAVALVLALVLGVVGFATRAASAVTMALTWVFASWNALPVQTIALLCAWSLLPVLAVLPGASSTWSVEAWLARRQGRRLPPPALVANLSLFLVVWPVFFAGVEKLVAGWLANHEMAMLFRTPPGYILRDVAALLPLRSEWFAAAIGWFTVFVELTAPVLLAFRRTRAVGLALWLALFSGIVALIEVPPLFGAVFVFGVFLCLDADEIDRLLRRRTASSAPSAAPSSTSPSTSSSTPSAAALVVGVLVGVGGGCAPSLAPSPPDPTADWFRRDAALPVEVAVGEQAWETLRHQHHDVAAVATSLCSGEPPADVYDWQHAHARVDGVVHAAAAVRKKGFFGSDDTARPSLKLKWRDAGDVASTTLTLNNAVADPSLLRQCLAALVFERVGVPTPRCGFARVVVDGVDRGVFVHVESLKPPFLLRAWGEDDGALYEGRLADFRDGMDVLFEGKDGADPARDASLAAVTAALTGTDDTLLPALERALDLPGFLRFWAAEVLVAHVDGYANNRNNFALWRSARDGRLRFIPWGLDETFEDRGTLQAPSSPFVSVMARGRLARRLFLHPEGRARFTAALRTALHDAWDEPVLLDAIDDMAAMLAEHHAGDQWRELDRAIARTRAFVEGRRAQLLAELEGDGVVWTEPELPAVCRPQGAVDVAVATRLGTLHADPFVAGRGDSALSSASIGARAGRDREGRFVLEVALDDGNAALRVLRVVAPWDRVRPGAVLPFGGTGDDATALVLDVVATDGATTPRGVLVDGGLVLGTAADPDAVVARVHGTATCVALLGGRCDGDGDATGRRLKGD
;
A
#
# COMPACT_ATOMS: atom_id res chain seq x y z
N MET A 1 -22.02 -3.10 9.33
CA MET A 1 -22.31 -2.37 10.59
C MET A 1 -21.10 -2.33 11.51
N ILE A 2 -20.66 -3.46 12.09
CA ILE A 2 -19.45 -3.50 12.94
C ILE A 2 -18.19 -3.08 12.18
N ALA A 3 -17.98 -3.55 10.94
CA ALA A 3 -16.85 -3.10 10.10
C ALA A 3 -16.93 -1.61 9.71
N SER A 4 -18.12 -1.08 9.43
CA SER A 4 -18.35 0.34 9.12
C SER A 4 -18.14 1.23 10.36
N LEU A 5 -18.47 0.68 11.54
CA LEU A 5 -18.15 1.25 12.83
C LEU A 5 -16.63 1.29 12.98
N PHE A 6 -15.91 0.16 12.86
CA PHE A 6 -14.44 0.06 12.92
C PHE A 6 -13.70 0.96 11.91
N ALA A 7 -14.16 1.04 10.66
CA ALA A 7 -13.61 1.94 9.65
C ALA A 7 -13.88 3.42 9.98
N TRP A 8 -14.95 3.76 10.70
CA TRP A 8 -15.14 5.09 11.29
C TRP A 8 -14.27 5.27 12.54
N LEU A 9 -14.06 4.21 13.34
CA LEU A 9 -13.23 4.20 14.53
C LEU A 9 -11.76 4.58 14.24
N GLU A 10 -11.29 4.26 13.04
CA GLU A 10 -9.93 4.52 12.55
C GLU A 10 -9.75 5.90 11.90
N ARG A 11 -10.84 6.57 11.50
CA ARG A 11 -10.80 7.84 10.75
C ARG A 11 -10.81 9.09 11.65
N GLU A 12 -11.31 8.99 12.87
CA GLU A 12 -11.41 10.15 13.78
C GLU A 12 -10.05 10.48 14.44
N ARG A 13 -9.41 11.55 13.97
CA ARG A 13 -8.10 12.01 14.47
C ARG A 13 -8.19 13.22 15.43
N ASP A 14 -9.40 13.75 15.71
CA ASP A 14 -9.56 14.87 16.64
C ASP A 14 -9.35 14.41 18.09
N PRO A 15 -8.39 14.98 18.83
CA PRO A 15 -8.16 14.64 20.25
C PRO A 15 -9.15 15.27 21.23
N ARG A 16 -9.96 16.27 20.84
CA ARG A 16 -10.85 17.02 21.74
C ARG A 16 -11.96 16.18 22.39
N PRO A 17 -12.65 15.27 21.68
CA PRO A 17 -13.65 14.40 22.29
C PRO A 17 -13.07 13.52 23.41
N ILE A 18 -11.87 13.00 23.21
CA ILE A 18 -11.17 12.12 24.16
C ILE A 18 -10.73 12.92 25.39
N ALA A 19 -10.26 14.15 25.19
CA ALA A 19 -9.95 15.06 26.27
C ALA A 19 -11.20 15.42 27.10
N LEU A 20 -12.36 15.63 26.46
CA LEU A 20 -13.63 15.84 27.16
C LEU A 20 -14.07 14.61 27.95
N LEU A 21 -14.00 13.42 27.35
CA LEU A 21 -14.31 12.17 28.05
C LEU A 21 -13.42 11.99 29.29
N ARG A 22 -12.11 12.24 29.17
CA ARG A 22 -11.16 12.22 30.29
C ARG A 22 -11.58 13.18 31.40
N ILE A 23 -11.74 14.47 31.08
CA ILE A 23 -12.12 15.52 32.05
C ILE A 23 -13.41 15.12 32.77
N THR A 24 -14.39 14.65 32.02
CA THR A 24 -15.71 14.27 32.52
C THR A 24 -15.66 13.05 33.43
N LEU A 25 -14.91 12.02 33.06
CA LEU A 25 -14.77 10.80 33.86
C LEU A 25 -14.13 11.12 35.21
N PHE A 26 -12.98 11.80 35.22
CA PHE A 26 -12.30 12.16 36.46
C PHE A 26 -13.10 13.15 37.32
N LEU A 27 -13.74 14.14 36.70
CA LEU A 27 -14.58 15.11 37.40
C LEU A 27 -15.84 14.46 37.98
N GLY A 28 -16.46 13.53 37.25
CA GLY A 28 -17.64 12.83 37.72
C GLY A 28 -17.32 11.88 38.88
N VAL A 29 -16.18 11.18 38.84
CA VAL A 29 -15.71 10.35 39.97
C VAL A 29 -15.42 11.26 41.17
N LEU A 30 -14.76 12.40 40.94
CA LEU A 30 -14.52 13.38 41.98
C LEU A 30 -15.83 13.88 42.59
N VAL A 31 -16.73 14.48 41.82
CA VAL A 31 -17.96 15.08 42.35
C VAL A 31 -18.87 14.05 43.02
N HIS A 32 -19.01 12.86 42.43
CA HIS A 32 -19.92 11.84 42.96
C HIS A 32 -19.40 11.21 44.25
N PHE A 33 -18.10 10.90 44.32
CA PHE A 33 -17.53 10.24 45.49
C PHE A 33 -16.95 11.22 46.51
N LEU A 34 -16.75 12.50 46.18
CA LEU A 34 -16.18 13.50 47.11
C LEU A 34 -16.95 13.58 48.45
N PRO A 35 -18.31 13.59 48.48
CA PRO A 35 -19.03 13.56 49.75
C PRO A 35 -18.69 12.31 50.57
N SER A 36 -18.65 11.12 49.96
CA SER A 36 -18.27 9.86 50.63
C SER A 36 -16.80 9.82 51.02
N LEU A 37 -15.90 10.39 50.21
CA LEU A 37 -14.47 10.52 50.51
C LEU A 37 -14.20 11.42 51.73
N LEU A 38 -15.09 12.41 51.94
CA LEU A 38 -15.00 13.37 53.04
C LEU A 38 -15.81 12.94 54.28
N ALA A 39 -16.85 12.11 54.11
CA ALA A 39 -17.70 11.61 55.18
C ALA A 39 -17.53 10.08 55.36
N HIS A 40 -16.87 9.67 56.45
CA HIS A 40 -16.86 8.26 56.89
C HIS A 40 -18.19 7.90 57.54
N ASP A 41 -19.20 7.61 56.73
CA ASP A 41 -20.53 7.28 57.28
C ASP A 41 -20.68 5.79 57.59
N VAL A 42 -21.14 5.50 58.80
CA VAL A 42 -21.31 4.13 59.35
C VAL A 42 -22.66 3.52 58.91
N GLU A 43 -23.55 4.31 58.31
CA GLU A 43 -24.94 3.91 57.99
C GLU A 43 -25.10 2.98 56.77
N TYR A 44 -24.05 2.71 55.98
CA TYR A 44 -24.09 1.79 54.82
C TYR A 44 -24.19 0.28 55.18
N ALA A 45 -24.42 -0.07 56.44
CA ALA A 45 -24.16 -1.39 56.98
C ALA A 45 -25.14 -2.51 56.57
N VAL A 46 -26.38 -2.21 56.15
CA VAL A 46 -27.40 -3.26 55.93
C VAL A 46 -27.21 -4.00 54.61
N THR A 47 -26.73 -3.32 53.56
CA THR A 47 -26.40 -3.93 52.24
C THR A 47 -24.95 -4.42 52.12
N ALA A 48 -24.08 -4.01 53.05
CA ALA A 48 -22.68 -4.41 53.15
C ALA A 48 -22.47 -5.94 53.27
N ALA A 49 -23.47 -6.67 53.77
CA ALA A 49 -23.42 -8.13 53.89
C ALA A 49 -23.12 -8.85 52.57
N ARG A 50 -23.56 -8.30 51.42
CA ARG A 50 -23.32 -8.89 50.09
C ARG A 50 -21.91 -8.56 49.54
N ALA A 51 -21.33 -7.42 49.93
CA ALA A 51 -19.95 -7.04 49.57
C ALA A 51 -18.91 -7.85 50.37
N ARG A 52 -19.18 -8.12 51.65
CA ARG A 52 -18.39 -9.03 52.49
C ARG A 52 -18.31 -10.46 51.93
N LEU A 53 -19.32 -10.94 51.22
CA LEU A 53 -19.31 -12.28 50.60
C LEU A 53 -18.32 -12.39 49.42
N HIS A 54 -18.08 -11.32 48.66
CA HIS A 54 -17.20 -11.35 47.48
C HIS A 54 -15.75 -10.97 47.80
N ASN A 55 -15.53 -10.03 48.73
CA ASN A 55 -14.20 -9.50 49.07
C ASN A 55 -13.94 -9.51 50.59
N GLY A 56 -14.51 -10.47 51.32
CA GLY A 56 -14.47 -10.53 52.79
C GLY A 56 -13.07 -10.40 53.38
N TRP A 57 -12.09 -11.09 52.79
CA TRP A 57 -10.69 -10.98 53.20
C TRP A 57 -10.18 -9.54 53.16
N LEU A 58 -10.44 -8.81 52.07
CA LEU A 58 -9.97 -7.44 51.91
C LEU A 58 -10.72 -6.48 52.83
N TYR A 59 -12.05 -6.62 52.95
CA TYR A 59 -12.86 -5.83 53.86
C TYR A 59 -12.39 -6.01 55.31
N ASP A 60 -12.18 -7.25 55.76
CA ASP A 60 -11.84 -7.56 57.15
C ASP A 60 -10.42 -7.10 57.52
N HIS A 61 -9.48 -7.05 56.56
CA HIS A 61 -8.15 -6.45 56.75
C HIS A 61 -8.19 -4.92 56.68
N LEU A 62 -8.95 -4.34 55.76
CA LEU A 62 -9.04 -2.89 55.59
C LEU A 62 -9.84 -2.22 56.71
N ALA A 63 -10.89 -2.84 57.24
CA ALA A 63 -11.71 -2.31 58.33
C ALA A 63 -10.92 -2.02 59.62
N GLN A 64 -9.76 -2.67 59.80
CA GLN A 64 -8.86 -2.46 60.93
C GLN A 64 -7.81 -1.36 60.69
N THR A 65 -7.83 -0.72 59.52
CA THR A 65 -6.85 0.30 59.13
C THR A 65 -7.05 1.61 59.92
N PRO A 66 -5.99 2.22 60.48
CA PRO A 66 -6.12 3.48 61.22
C PRO A 66 -6.74 4.61 60.38
N ARG A 67 -7.63 5.42 60.97
CA ARG A 67 -8.33 6.53 60.28
C ARG A 67 -7.39 7.52 59.59
N VAL A 68 -6.19 7.74 60.14
CA VAL A 68 -5.17 8.61 59.55
C VAL A 68 -4.69 8.07 58.20
N VAL A 69 -4.54 6.75 58.07
CA VAL A 69 -4.14 6.09 56.81
C VAL A 69 -5.26 6.19 55.78
N VAL A 70 -6.51 6.02 56.22
CA VAL A 70 -7.69 6.17 55.34
C VAL A 70 -7.81 7.61 54.83
N GLY A 71 -7.62 8.61 55.70
CA GLY A 71 -7.59 10.02 55.31
C GLY A 71 -6.46 10.35 54.32
N ALA A 72 -5.27 9.78 54.51
CA ALA A 72 -4.15 9.96 53.59
C ALA A 72 -4.44 9.36 52.20
N LEU A 73 -5.09 8.20 52.14
CA LEU A 73 -5.48 7.55 50.88
C LEU A 73 -6.62 8.30 50.18
N ALA A 74 -7.57 8.87 50.93
CA ALA A 74 -8.61 9.74 50.38
C ALA A 74 -8.00 11.01 49.74
N VAL A 75 -7.04 11.65 50.40
CA VAL A 75 -6.29 12.80 49.84
C VAL A 75 -5.52 12.39 48.59
N ALA A 76 -4.84 11.23 48.60
CA ALA A 76 -4.12 10.72 47.44
C ALA A 76 -5.04 10.43 46.24
N LEU A 77 -6.25 9.91 46.49
CA LEU A 77 -7.27 9.70 45.47
C LEU A 77 -7.79 11.03 44.91
N VAL A 78 -8.13 12.00 45.76
CA VAL A 78 -8.55 13.34 45.32
C VAL A 78 -7.47 14.01 44.47
N LEU A 79 -6.20 13.91 44.87
CA LEU A 79 -5.09 14.43 44.09
C LEU A 79 -4.98 13.72 42.73
N ALA A 80 -5.05 12.39 42.68
CA ALA A 80 -5.02 11.63 41.43
C ALA A 80 -6.17 12.02 40.50
N LEU A 81 -7.37 12.24 41.04
CA LEU A 81 -8.53 12.69 40.28
C LEU A 81 -8.32 14.08 39.68
N VAL A 82 -7.80 15.04 40.47
CA VAL A 82 -7.46 16.39 39.99
C VAL A 82 -6.40 16.33 38.90
N LEU A 83 -5.34 15.53 39.08
CA LEU A 83 -4.30 15.32 38.07
C LEU A 83 -4.87 14.73 36.77
N GLY A 84 -5.83 13.81 36.86
CA GLY A 84 -6.56 13.27 35.72
C GLY A 84 -7.43 14.32 34.99
N VAL A 85 -8.12 15.19 35.73
CA VAL A 85 -8.92 16.30 35.16
C VAL A 85 -8.01 17.23 34.35
N VAL A 86 -6.92 17.73 34.95
CA VAL A 86 -6.00 18.66 34.27
C VAL A 86 -5.09 17.99 33.24
N GLY A 87 -5.09 16.66 33.19
CA GLY A 87 -4.29 15.86 32.25
C GLY A 87 -2.79 15.99 32.51
N PHE A 88 -2.38 15.83 33.77
CA PHE A 88 -1.00 15.75 34.20
C PHE A 88 -0.69 14.35 34.74
N ALA A 89 0.40 13.73 34.26
CA ALA A 89 0.74 12.34 34.51
C ALA A 89 -0.47 11.40 34.31
N THR A 90 -1.20 11.57 33.21
CA THR A 90 -2.56 11.00 33.00
C THR A 90 -2.60 9.49 33.22
N ARG A 91 -1.53 8.78 32.85
CA ARG A 91 -1.39 7.33 33.06
C ARG A 91 -1.28 6.96 34.54
N ALA A 92 -0.44 7.68 35.29
CA ALA A 92 -0.28 7.48 36.71
C ALA A 92 -1.55 7.89 37.47
N ALA A 93 -2.16 9.03 37.11
CA ALA A 93 -3.43 9.48 37.67
C ALA A 93 -4.54 8.42 37.49
N SER A 94 -4.64 7.80 36.31
CA SER A 94 -5.59 6.72 36.01
C SER A 94 -5.33 5.47 36.85
N ALA A 95 -4.07 5.02 36.93
CA ALA A 95 -3.69 3.84 37.70
C ALA A 95 -3.94 4.02 39.21
N VAL A 96 -3.55 5.17 39.77
CA VAL A 96 -3.78 5.50 41.18
C VAL A 96 -5.26 5.64 41.47
N THR A 97 -6.02 6.30 40.59
CA THR A 97 -7.48 6.42 40.72
C THR A 97 -8.14 5.05 40.72
N MET A 98 -7.78 4.16 39.79
CA MET A 98 -8.31 2.81 39.73
C MET A 98 -8.04 2.03 41.01
N ALA A 99 -6.78 2.00 41.46
CA ALA A 99 -6.38 1.28 42.67
C ALA A 99 -7.07 1.82 43.92
N LEU A 100 -7.05 3.14 44.14
CA LEU A 100 -7.61 3.74 45.35
C LEU A 100 -9.15 3.75 45.36
N THR A 101 -9.79 3.88 44.19
CA THR A 101 -11.26 3.75 44.10
C THR A 101 -11.71 2.33 44.42
N TRP A 102 -10.94 1.31 44.00
CA TRP A 102 -11.19 -0.10 44.35
C TRP A 102 -11.06 -0.37 45.85
N VAL A 103 -9.99 0.13 46.45
CA VAL A 103 -9.76 0.04 47.90
C VAL A 103 -10.85 0.79 48.67
N PHE A 104 -11.25 1.99 48.20
CA PHE A 104 -12.26 2.81 48.87
C PHE A 104 -13.67 2.22 48.78
N ALA A 105 -14.05 1.65 47.62
CA ALA A 105 -15.30 0.91 47.47
C ALA A 105 -15.33 -0.31 48.40
N SER A 106 -14.17 -0.96 48.57
CA SER A 106 -14.01 -2.07 49.51
C SER A 106 -14.15 -1.62 50.96
N TRP A 107 -13.64 -0.44 51.35
CA TRP A 107 -13.80 0.10 52.72
C TRP A 107 -15.24 0.41 53.10
N ASN A 108 -15.99 1.06 52.20
CA ASN A 108 -17.33 1.57 52.51
C ASN A 108 -18.42 0.51 52.31
N ALA A 109 -18.04 -0.73 51.96
CA ALA A 109 -18.93 -1.83 51.62
C ALA A 109 -20.09 -1.40 50.71
N LEU A 110 -19.80 -0.49 49.77
CA LEU A 110 -20.79 -0.01 48.82
C LEU A 110 -21.35 -1.24 48.11
N PRO A 111 -22.69 -1.41 48.02
CA PRO A 111 -23.25 -2.53 47.30
C PRO A 111 -22.66 -2.56 45.89
N VAL A 112 -22.39 -3.76 45.37
CA VAL A 112 -21.97 -4.02 43.97
C VAL A 112 -22.94 -3.38 42.95
N GLN A 113 -24.08 -2.87 43.40
CA GLN A 113 -24.94 -1.91 42.70
C GLN A 113 -24.29 -0.55 42.42
N THR A 114 -23.09 -0.51 41.88
CA THR A 114 -22.90 0.55 40.90
C THR A 114 -22.08 -0.02 39.77
N ILE A 115 -22.78 -0.46 38.73
CA ILE A 115 -22.26 -0.65 37.39
C ILE A 115 -21.34 0.54 37.01
N ALA A 116 -21.51 1.75 37.58
CA ALA A 116 -20.59 2.89 37.48
C ALA A 116 -19.16 2.57 37.87
N LEU A 117 -18.94 1.86 38.98
CA LEU A 117 -17.61 1.53 39.49
C LEU A 117 -16.94 0.50 38.59
N LEU A 118 -17.69 -0.52 38.16
CA LEU A 118 -17.22 -1.51 37.19
C LEU A 118 -16.91 -0.87 35.81
N CYS A 119 -17.78 0.02 35.34
CA CYS A 119 -17.58 0.75 34.09
C CYS A 119 -16.42 1.74 34.20
N ALA A 120 -16.30 2.50 35.29
CA ALA A 120 -15.15 3.38 35.54
C ALA A 120 -13.85 2.57 35.59
N TRP A 121 -13.82 1.42 36.26
CA TRP A 121 -12.65 0.51 36.25
C TRP A 121 -12.38 -0.07 34.87
N SER A 122 -13.39 -0.28 34.02
CA SER A 122 -13.17 -0.75 32.66
C SER A 122 -12.64 0.34 31.71
N LEU A 123 -12.92 1.63 32.00
CA LEU A 123 -12.57 2.77 31.14
C LEU A 123 -11.30 3.51 31.60
N LEU A 124 -10.95 3.49 32.88
CA LEU A 124 -9.71 4.10 33.40
C LEU A 124 -8.42 3.45 32.84
N PRO A 125 -8.33 2.12 32.64
CA PRO A 125 -7.20 1.47 31.96
C PRO A 125 -7.05 1.95 30.51
N VAL A 126 -8.17 2.21 29.83
CA VAL A 126 -8.17 2.73 28.46
C VAL A 126 -7.53 4.12 28.41
N LEU A 127 -7.85 5.00 29.37
CA LEU A 127 -7.18 6.30 29.50
C LEU A 127 -5.70 6.19 29.90
N ALA A 128 -5.32 5.17 30.66
CA ALA A 128 -3.93 4.93 31.05
C ALA A 128 -3.05 4.47 29.88
N VAL A 129 -3.61 3.74 28.92
CA VAL A 129 -2.88 3.21 27.77
C VAL A 129 -2.85 4.21 26.60
N LEU A 130 -3.85 5.08 26.49
CA LEU A 130 -4.05 5.97 25.35
C LEU A 130 -3.13 7.21 25.30
N PRO A 131 -2.30 7.39 24.25
CA PRO A 131 -1.50 8.60 24.05
C PRO A 131 -2.34 9.87 23.80
N GLY A 132 -3.55 9.72 23.24
CA GLY A 132 -4.40 10.83 22.82
C GLY A 132 -5.15 11.54 23.95
N ALA A 133 -5.28 10.93 25.13
CA ALA A 133 -6.01 11.52 26.26
C ALA A 133 -5.39 12.84 26.71
N SER A 134 -4.09 13.06 26.49
CA SER A 134 -3.39 14.27 26.89
C SER A 134 -2.91 15.13 25.73
N SER A 135 -3.29 14.84 24.48
CA SER A 135 -2.80 15.60 23.32
C SER A 135 -3.46 16.98 23.15
N THR A 136 -4.63 17.19 23.77
CA THR A 136 -5.35 18.48 23.81
C THR A 136 -6.02 18.72 25.17
N TRP A 137 -6.17 19.99 25.57
CA TRP A 137 -6.72 20.42 26.87
C TRP A 137 -6.09 19.71 28.08
N SER A 138 -4.77 19.67 28.15
CA SER A 138 -4.01 19.06 29.24
C SER A 138 -2.75 19.87 29.58
N VAL A 139 -2.26 19.74 30.81
CA VAL A 139 -0.97 20.30 31.22
C VAL A 139 0.19 19.63 30.48
N GLU A 140 0.12 18.32 30.23
CA GLU A 140 1.11 17.59 29.41
C GLU A 140 1.23 18.14 27.99
N ALA A 141 0.11 18.44 27.31
CA ALA A 141 0.10 19.06 25.99
C ALA A 141 0.68 20.46 26.02
N TRP A 142 0.33 21.25 27.03
CA TRP A 142 0.86 22.59 27.18
C TRP A 142 2.39 22.56 27.40
N LEU A 143 2.90 21.66 28.25
CA LEU A 143 4.33 21.46 28.46
C LEU A 143 5.04 20.94 27.20
N ALA A 144 4.47 19.96 26.51
CA ALA A 144 5.02 19.39 25.28
C ALA A 144 5.12 20.45 24.17
N ARG A 145 4.10 21.30 24.00
CA ARG A 145 4.09 22.42 23.04
C ARG A 145 5.19 23.44 23.35
N ARG A 146 5.41 23.77 24.63
CA ARG A 146 6.53 24.64 25.05
C ARG A 146 7.91 24.04 24.76
N GLN A 147 8.02 22.72 24.76
CA GLN A 147 9.26 21.99 24.48
C GLN A 147 9.42 21.59 23.00
N GLY A 148 8.52 22.05 22.11
CA GLY A 148 8.53 21.67 20.69
C GLY A 148 8.21 20.19 20.41
N ARG A 149 7.74 19.44 21.42
CA ARG A 149 7.37 18.03 21.30
C ARG A 149 5.95 17.90 20.78
N ARG A 150 5.76 17.16 19.69
CA ARG A 150 4.42 16.73 19.23
C ARG A 150 3.97 15.55 20.06
N LEU A 151 2.76 15.62 20.62
CA LEU A 151 2.12 14.47 21.25
C LEU A 151 1.50 13.57 20.16
N PRO A 152 1.54 12.24 20.32
CA PRO A 152 1.01 11.33 19.31
C PRO A 152 -0.48 11.59 19.07
N PRO A 153 -0.98 11.44 17.83
CA PRO A 153 -2.40 11.50 17.56
C PRO A 153 -3.14 10.42 18.36
N PRO A 154 -4.43 10.60 18.65
CA PRO A 154 -5.21 9.54 19.29
C PRO A 154 -5.20 8.30 18.40
N ALA A 155 -4.67 7.18 18.90
CA ALA A 155 -4.77 5.88 18.24
C ALA A 155 -6.13 5.23 18.60
N LEU A 156 -6.76 4.55 17.63
CA LEU A 156 -7.84 3.51 17.61
C LEU A 156 -8.86 3.36 18.77
N VAL A 157 -8.50 3.67 20.02
CA VAL A 157 -9.17 3.24 21.26
C VAL A 157 -10.17 4.27 21.82
N ALA A 158 -10.21 5.50 21.29
CA ALA A 158 -11.31 6.46 21.52
C ALA A 158 -12.70 5.84 21.23
N ASN A 159 -12.66 4.86 20.36
CA ASN A 159 -13.77 4.27 19.67
C ASN A 159 -14.02 2.83 20.13
N LEU A 160 -12.98 2.16 20.66
CA LEU A 160 -13.12 1.04 21.59
C LEU A 160 -13.89 1.49 22.85
N SER A 161 -13.75 2.75 23.26
CA SER A 161 -14.55 3.34 24.35
C SER A 161 -16.04 3.42 23.97
N LEU A 162 -16.38 3.70 22.71
CA LEU A 162 -17.77 3.63 22.22
C LEU A 162 -18.32 2.20 22.27
N PHE A 163 -17.52 1.21 21.87
CA PHE A 163 -17.90 -0.22 21.98
C PHE A 163 -18.12 -0.63 23.45
N LEU A 164 -17.25 -0.21 24.36
CA LEU A 164 -17.33 -0.49 25.79
C LEU A 164 -18.47 0.25 26.51
N VAL A 165 -18.97 1.35 25.95
CA VAL A 165 -20.02 2.19 26.55
C VAL A 165 -21.39 1.88 25.97
N VAL A 166 -21.52 1.76 24.64
CA VAL A 166 -22.81 1.72 23.94
C VAL A 166 -23.36 0.29 23.79
N TRP A 167 -22.48 -0.69 23.59
CA TRP A 167 -22.88 -2.08 23.33
C TRP A 167 -23.44 -2.82 24.55
N PRO A 168 -22.92 -2.61 25.78
CA PRO A 168 -23.54 -3.17 26.98
C PRO A 168 -24.97 -2.66 27.21
N VAL A 169 -25.28 -1.42 26.83
CA VAL A 169 -26.64 -0.86 26.96
C VAL A 169 -27.62 -1.50 25.97
N PHE A 170 -27.17 -1.75 24.74
CA PHE A 170 -27.96 -2.51 23.77
C PHE A 170 -28.31 -3.90 24.30
N PHE A 171 -27.31 -4.64 24.82
CA PHE A 171 -27.55 -5.96 25.39
C PHE A 171 -28.31 -5.93 26.70
N ALA A 172 -28.23 -4.86 27.50
CA ALA A 172 -29.10 -4.68 28.67
C ALA A 172 -30.58 -4.56 28.25
N GLY A 173 -30.87 -3.86 27.14
CA GLY A 173 -32.21 -3.83 26.55
C GLY A 173 -32.68 -5.22 26.08
N VAL A 174 -31.80 -5.99 25.45
CA VAL A 174 -32.08 -7.38 25.03
C VAL A 174 -32.34 -8.28 26.24
N GLU A 175 -31.51 -8.18 27.28
CA GLU A 175 -31.67 -8.93 28.52
C GLU A 175 -32.99 -8.59 29.21
N LYS A 176 -33.38 -7.31 29.29
CA LYS A 176 -34.69 -6.92 29.86
C LYS A 176 -35.87 -7.54 29.11
N LEU A 177 -35.77 -7.66 27.78
CA LEU A 177 -36.78 -8.38 26.99
C LEU A 177 -36.79 -9.88 27.31
N VAL A 178 -35.62 -10.52 27.30
CA VAL A 178 -35.49 -11.97 27.51
C VAL A 178 -35.85 -12.40 28.94
N ALA A 179 -35.47 -11.60 29.94
CA ALA A 179 -35.72 -11.87 31.36
C ALA A 179 -37.15 -11.52 31.82
N GLY A 180 -38.01 -11.08 30.90
CA GLY A 180 -39.41 -10.75 31.22
C GLY A 180 -39.56 -9.52 32.12
N TRP A 181 -38.59 -8.58 32.09
CA TRP A 181 -38.54 -7.39 32.95
C TRP A 181 -39.82 -6.55 32.90
N LEU A 182 -40.44 -6.48 31.71
CA LEU A 182 -41.72 -5.79 31.49
C LEU A 182 -42.90 -6.53 32.11
N ALA A 183 -42.89 -7.87 32.11
CA ALA A 183 -43.92 -8.69 32.73
C ALA A 183 -43.82 -8.69 34.26
N ASN A 184 -42.60 -8.57 34.79
CA ASN A 184 -42.30 -8.59 36.22
C ASN A 184 -42.48 -7.24 36.93
N HIS A 185 -42.88 -6.17 36.21
CA HIS A 185 -43.13 -4.84 36.77
C HIS A 185 -41.93 -4.26 37.54
N GLU A 186 -40.72 -4.55 37.08
CA GLU A 186 -39.46 -4.19 37.75
C GLU A 186 -39.30 -2.67 37.98
N MET A 187 -39.79 -1.84 37.05
CA MET A 187 -39.83 -0.37 37.26
C MET A 187 -40.74 0.05 38.41
N ALA A 188 -41.86 -0.65 38.62
CA ALA A 188 -42.74 -0.35 39.74
C ALA A 188 -42.08 -0.70 41.08
N MET A 189 -41.23 -1.73 41.11
CA MET A 189 -40.43 -2.07 42.29
C MET A 189 -39.33 -1.04 42.57
N LEU A 190 -38.67 -0.51 41.54
CA LEU A 190 -37.70 0.58 41.66
C LEU A 190 -38.33 1.85 42.27
N PHE A 191 -39.56 2.20 41.89
CA PHE A 191 -40.27 3.35 42.46
C PHE A 191 -40.80 3.13 43.90
N ARG A 192 -40.71 1.90 44.45
CA ARG A 192 -41.18 1.52 45.80
C ARG A 192 -40.10 1.50 46.89
N THR A 193 -38.82 1.75 46.59
CA THR A 193 -37.75 1.80 47.63
C THR A 193 -37.90 3.00 48.60
N PRO A 194 -37.36 2.92 49.84
CA PRO A 194 -37.55 3.94 50.88
C PRO A 194 -36.99 5.33 50.51
N PRO A 195 -37.55 6.43 51.03
CA PRO A 195 -37.07 7.81 50.82
C PRO A 195 -35.76 8.11 51.55
N GLY A 196 -34.96 9.06 51.05
CA GLY A 196 -33.66 9.42 51.63
C GLY A 196 -32.75 10.41 50.87
N TYR A 197 -33.14 10.91 49.69
CA TYR A 197 -32.31 11.85 48.91
C TYR A 197 -33.13 12.91 48.15
N ILE A 198 -32.60 14.14 48.12
CA ILE A 198 -33.28 15.40 47.74
C ILE A 198 -33.99 15.39 46.37
N LEU A 199 -33.41 14.77 45.34
CA LEU A 199 -34.01 14.73 43.98
C LEU A 199 -35.18 13.74 43.85
N ARG A 200 -35.08 12.62 44.57
CA ARG A 200 -36.08 11.55 44.57
C ARG A 200 -37.33 11.94 45.37
N ASP A 201 -37.14 12.70 46.45
CA ASP A 201 -38.24 13.23 47.26
C ASP A 201 -39.07 14.27 46.48
N VAL A 202 -38.45 14.99 45.53
CA VAL A 202 -39.16 15.85 44.57
C VAL A 202 -39.93 15.01 43.52
N ALA A 203 -39.35 13.91 43.04
CA ALA A 203 -40.02 12.98 42.12
C ALA A 203 -41.22 12.25 42.78
N ALA A 204 -41.19 12.04 44.10
CA ALA A 204 -42.29 11.48 44.87
C ALA A 204 -43.54 12.39 44.93
N LEU A 205 -43.43 13.67 44.55
CA LEU A 205 -44.55 14.62 44.44
C LEU A 205 -45.31 14.50 43.10
N LEU A 206 -44.78 13.75 42.13
CA LEU A 206 -45.38 13.49 40.83
C LEU A 206 -46.10 12.11 40.84
N PRO A 207 -47.10 11.84 39.98
CA PRO A 207 -47.85 10.57 39.93
C PRO A 207 -47.03 9.38 39.38
N LEU A 208 -45.72 9.33 39.66
CA LEU A 208 -44.75 8.37 39.12
C LEU A 208 -44.87 6.97 39.72
N ARG A 209 -45.72 6.80 40.76
CA ARG A 209 -46.00 5.50 41.41
C ARG A 209 -47.17 4.74 40.79
N SER A 210 -47.89 5.32 39.82
CA SER A 210 -48.98 4.60 39.17
C SER A 210 -48.45 3.43 38.34
N GLU A 211 -49.16 2.30 38.35
CA GLU A 211 -48.72 1.09 37.66
C GLU A 211 -48.62 1.29 36.15
N TRP A 212 -49.55 2.06 35.57
CA TRP A 212 -49.52 2.38 34.13
C TRP A 212 -48.31 3.24 33.76
N PHE A 213 -47.91 4.19 34.61
CA PHE A 213 -46.76 5.05 34.34
C PHE A 213 -45.45 4.25 34.47
N ALA A 214 -45.36 3.39 35.49
CA ALA A 214 -44.24 2.48 35.65
C ALA A 214 -44.09 1.52 34.44
N ALA A 215 -45.21 1.01 33.91
CA ALA A 215 -45.22 0.19 32.70
C ALA A 215 -44.79 1.00 31.46
N ALA A 216 -45.29 2.23 31.28
CA ALA A 216 -44.93 3.09 30.16
C ALA A 216 -43.44 3.46 30.16
N ILE A 217 -42.88 3.81 31.33
CA ILE A 217 -41.46 4.09 31.50
C ILE A 217 -40.62 2.82 31.30
N GLY A 218 -41.12 1.65 31.71
CA GLY A 218 -40.48 0.38 31.42
C GLY A 218 -40.32 0.15 29.91
N TRP A 219 -41.42 0.24 29.16
CA TRP A 219 -41.37 0.12 27.70
C TRP A 219 -40.50 1.18 27.03
N PHE A 220 -40.56 2.43 27.49
CA PHE A 220 -39.71 3.51 27.00
C PHE A 220 -38.22 3.22 27.22
N THR A 221 -37.86 2.67 28.39
CA THR A 221 -36.47 2.31 28.72
C THR A 221 -35.93 1.26 27.76
N VAL A 222 -36.68 0.16 27.56
CA VAL A 222 -36.30 -0.91 26.63
C VAL A 222 -36.21 -0.38 25.19
N PHE A 223 -37.17 0.46 24.78
CA PHE A 223 -37.16 1.06 23.45
C PHE A 223 -35.89 1.89 23.21
N VAL A 224 -35.52 2.77 24.13
CA VAL A 224 -34.33 3.62 23.94
C VAL A 224 -33.05 2.79 24.00
N GLU A 225 -32.93 1.82 24.92
CA GLU A 225 -31.74 0.95 25.04
C GLU A 225 -31.49 0.12 23.77
N LEU A 226 -32.53 -0.30 23.05
CA LEU A 226 -32.40 -1.04 21.80
C LEU A 226 -32.18 -0.14 20.58
N THR A 227 -32.78 1.04 20.55
CA THR A 227 -32.82 1.88 19.33
C THR A 227 -31.71 2.92 19.30
N ALA A 228 -31.39 3.57 20.41
CA ALA A 228 -30.43 4.66 20.42
C ALA A 228 -28.99 4.24 20.06
N PRO A 229 -28.46 3.08 20.51
CA PRO A 229 -27.18 2.55 20.02
C PRO A 229 -27.12 2.41 18.50
N VAL A 230 -28.20 1.92 17.90
CA VAL A 230 -28.32 1.71 16.45
C VAL A 230 -28.39 3.05 15.72
N LEU A 231 -29.19 4.00 16.21
CA LEU A 231 -29.33 5.33 15.61
C LEU A 231 -28.03 6.15 15.69
N LEU A 232 -27.24 5.99 16.75
CA LEU A 232 -25.93 6.63 16.91
C LEU A 232 -24.88 6.09 15.92
N ALA A 233 -25.05 4.84 15.45
CA ALA A 233 -24.14 4.24 14.47
C ALA A 233 -24.22 4.90 13.08
N PHE A 234 -25.34 5.54 12.72
CA PHE A 234 -25.54 6.13 11.39
C PHE A 234 -25.56 7.65 11.42
N ARG A 235 -24.69 8.29 10.62
CA ARG A 235 -24.51 9.75 10.55
C ARG A 235 -25.83 10.54 10.44
N ARG A 236 -26.75 10.11 9.57
CA ARG A 236 -28.02 10.82 9.31
C ARG A 236 -29.00 10.77 10.49
N THR A 237 -28.86 9.81 11.40
CA THR A 237 -29.79 9.59 12.53
C THR A 237 -29.18 9.91 13.89
N ARG A 238 -27.90 10.31 13.94
CA ARG A 238 -27.16 10.58 15.18
C ARG A 238 -27.83 11.61 16.09
N ALA A 239 -28.33 12.70 15.53
CA ALA A 239 -29.02 13.73 16.32
C ALA A 239 -30.26 13.18 17.04
N VAL A 240 -31.01 12.29 16.36
CA VAL A 240 -32.19 11.63 16.93
C VAL A 240 -31.79 10.60 17.99
N GLY A 241 -30.76 9.79 17.69
CA GLY A 241 -30.20 8.83 18.65
C GLY A 241 -29.69 9.52 19.92
N LEU A 242 -29.00 10.66 19.77
CA LEU A 242 -28.53 11.49 20.88
C LEU A 242 -29.69 12.08 21.68
N ALA A 243 -30.72 12.61 21.04
CA ALA A 243 -31.89 13.15 21.74
C ALA A 243 -32.62 12.08 22.57
N LEU A 244 -32.83 10.88 22.00
CA LEU A 244 -33.43 9.75 22.71
C LEU A 244 -32.57 9.30 23.89
N TRP A 245 -31.25 9.25 23.68
CA TRP A 245 -30.28 8.90 24.72
C TRP A 245 -30.29 9.89 25.89
N LEU A 246 -30.27 11.19 25.59
CA LEU A 246 -30.33 12.26 26.60
C LEU A 246 -31.64 12.22 27.38
N ALA A 247 -32.76 11.96 26.70
CA ALA A 247 -34.07 11.83 27.33
C ALA A 247 -34.14 10.65 28.30
N LEU A 248 -33.60 9.49 27.92
CA LEU A 248 -33.52 8.31 28.79
C LEU A 248 -32.67 8.59 30.03
N PHE A 249 -31.45 9.11 29.86
CA PHE A 249 -30.52 9.28 30.98
C PHE A 249 -30.88 10.46 31.87
N SER A 250 -31.41 11.56 31.33
CA SER A 250 -31.90 12.67 32.15
C SER A 250 -33.15 12.28 32.95
N GLY A 251 -34.00 11.40 32.40
CA GLY A 251 -35.11 10.78 33.13
C GLY A 251 -34.64 9.82 34.22
N ILE A 252 -33.77 8.87 33.90
CA ILE A 252 -33.28 7.84 34.83
C ILE A 252 -32.40 8.43 35.94
N VAL A 253 -31.50 9.39 35.64
CA VAL A 253 -30.64 10.07 36.63
C VAL A 253 -31.47 10.84 37.65
N ALA A 254 -32.60 11.43 37.23
CA ALA A 254 -33.53 12.10 38.15
C ALA A 254 -34.37 11.13 39.01
N LEU A 255 -34.48 9.85 38.61
CA LEU A 255 -35.45 8.89 39.17
C LEU A 255 -34.84 7.73 39.96
N ILE A 256 -33.64 7.26 39.59
CA ILE A 256 -33.04 6.01 40.10
C ILE A 256 -31.67 6.26 40.77
N GLU A 257 -31.30 7.53 41.01
CA GLU A 257 -30.00 7.89 41.62
C GLU A 257 -28.81 7.28 40.87
N VAL A 258 -28.95 7.08 39.56
CA VAL A 258 -27.82 6.70 38.71
C VAL A 258 -26.77 7.82 38.81
N PRO A 259 -25.50 7.53 39.19
CA PRO A 259 -24.50 8.55 39.47
C PRO A 259 -24.44 9.62 38.38
N PRO A 260 -24.31 10.93 38.69
CA PRO A 260 -24.12 11.98 37.69
C PRO A 260 -22.96 11.69 36.74
N LEU A 261 -21.97 10.92 37.22
CA LEU A 261 -20.88 10.33 36.45
C LEU A 261 -21.37 9.50 35.24
N PHE A 262 -22.45 8.73 35.35
CA PHE A 262 -23.06 8.01 34.22
C PHE A 262 -23.58 8.99 33.18
N GLY A 263 -24.44 9.92 33.58
CA GLY A 263 -24.96 10.95 32.67
C GLY A 263 -23.81 11.62 31.94
N ALA A 264 -22.76 11.98 32.66
CA ALA A 264 -21.58 12.61 32.10
C ALA A 264 -20.78 11.68 31.15
N VAL A 265 -20.36 10.48 31.57
CA VAL A 265 -19.61 9.52 30.71
C VAL A 265 -20.37 9.20 29.43
N PHE A 266 -21.69 9.06 29.52
CA PHE A 266 -22.53 8.74 28.38
C PHE A 266 -22.81 9.95 27.48
N VAL A 267 -23.17 11.11 28.03
CA VAL A 267 -23.34 12.37 27.28
C VAL A 267 -22.05 12.75 26.56
N PHE A 268 -20.92 12.68 27.26
CA PHE A 268 -19.63 13.06 26.71
C PHE A 268 -19.00 11.96 25.86
N GLY A 269 -19.36 10.69 26.09
CA GLY A 269 -19.08 9.58 25.19
C GLY A 269 -19.77 9.75 23.83
N VAL A 270 -20.94 10.41 23.77
CA VAL A 270 -21.60 10.73 22.49
C VAL A 270 -20.92 11.90 21.75
N PHE A 271 -20.16 12.78 22.42
CA PHE A 271 -19.31 13.75 21.71
C PHE A 271 -18.18 13.07 20.91
N LEU A 272 -17.82 11.82 21.22
CA LEU A 272 -16.95 11.00 20.34
C LEU A 272 -17.62 10.67 19.01
N CYS A 273 -18.95 10.72 18.93
CA CYS A 273 -19.73 10.42 17.71
C CYS A 273 -19.94 11.63 16.80
N LEU A 274 -19.58 12.84 17.23
CA LEU A 274 -19.69 14.05 16.43
C LEU A 274 -18.36 14.29 15.70
N ASP A 275 -18.44 14.75 14.46
CA ASP A 275 -17.23 15.14 13.73
C ASP A 275 -16.63 16.44 14.30
N ALA A 276 -15.35 16.68 14.01
CA ALA A 276 -14.62 17.86 14.48
C ALA A 276 -15.36 19.17 14.14
N ASP A 277 -16.02 19.24 12.98
CA ASP A 277 -16.76 20.40 12.49
C ASP A 277 -18.08 20.62 13.23
N GLU A 278 -18.77 19.57 13.67
CA GLU A 278 -19.97 19.63 14.51
C GLU A 278 -19.63 20.05 15.93
N ILE A 279 -18.54 19.51 16.50
CA ILE A 279 -18.02 19.93 17.81
C ILE A 279 -17.62 21.40 17.75
N ASP A 280 -16.90 21.79 16.72
CA ASP A 280 -16.52 23.18 16.51
C ASP A 280 -17.74 24.08 16.29
N ARG A 281 -18.75 23.66 15.53
CA ARG A 281 -20.01 24.41 15.36
C ARG A 281 -20.77 24.57 16.69
N LEU A 282 -20.74 23.57 17.56
CA LEU A 282 -21.34 23.62 18.89
C LEU A 282 -20.56 24.54 19.83
N LEU A 283 -19.22 24.47 19.81
CA LEU A 283 -18.34 25.29 20.65
C LEU A 283 -18.27 26.75 20.18
N ARG A 284 -18.34 27.02 18.87
CA ARG A 284 -18.26 28.37 18.27
C ARG A 284 -19.52 29.22 18.46
N ARG A 285 -20.60 28.71 19.06
CA ARG A 285 -21.82 29.51 19.34
C ARG A 285 -21.69 30.53 20.47
N ARG A 286 -20.52 30.71 21.08
CA ARG A 286 -20.22 31.88 21.94
C ARG A 286 -18.83 32.43 21.67
N THR A 287 -18.71 33.23 20.61
CA THR A 287 -18.03 34.54 20.58
C THR A 287 -18.15 35.15 19.19
N ALA A 288 -19.39 35.48 18.79
CA ALA A 288 -19.58 36.54 17.81
C ALA A 288 -19.41 37.88 18.55
N SER A 289 -18.22 38.47 18.48
CA SER A 289 -17.98 39.89 18.68
C SER A 289 -16.58 40.26 18.17
N SER A 290 -16.55 41.19 17.23
CA SER A 290 -15.45 42.07 16.80
C SER A 290 -14.18 41.45 16.19
N ALA A 291 -14.04 41.63 14.87
CA ALA A 291 -12.75 41.79 14.18
C ALA A 291 -12.12 43.18 14.50
N PRO A 292 -11.00 43.65 13.90
CA PRO A 292 -9.92 42.99 13.13
C PRO A 292 -8.48 43.47 13.54
N SER A 293 -7.43 42.96 12.87
CA SER A 293 -6.34 43.75 12.23
C SER A 293 -4.87 43.29 12.43
N ALA A 294 -4.20 43.15 11.27
CA ALA A 294 -2.79 43.44 10.93
C ALA A 294 -1.61 42.59 11.43
N ALA A 295 -0.81 42.13 10.45
CA ALA A 295 0.63 41.80 10.55
C ALA A 295 1.48 43.09 10.32
N PRO A 296 2.84 43.12 10.25
CA PRO A 296 3.87 42.07 10.43
C PRO A 296 5.17 42.50 11.21
N SER A 297 6.15 41.58 11.25
CA SER A 297 7.62 41.78 11.22
C SER A 297 8.51 41.87 12.50
N SER A 298 9.44 40.90 12.54
CA SER A 298 10.90 40.93 12.85
C SER A 298 11.50 41.39 14.19
N THR A 299 12.64 40.72 14.48
CA THR A 299 13.82 41.06 15.32
C THR A 299 13.82 40.74 16.82
N SER A 300 14.61 39.73 17.18
CA SER A 300 15.35 39.57 18.45
C SER A 300 16.59 40.50 18.47
N PRO A 301 17.46 40.52 19.52
CA PRO A 301 17.31 40.08 20.91
C PRO A 301 17.84 41.13 21.94
N SER A 302 17.46 41.03 23.23
CA SER A 302 18.39 41.26 24.35
C SER A 302 17.81 40.81 25.69
N THR A 303 18.74 40.48 26.57
CA THR A 303 18.69 39.78 27.86
C THR A 303 18.45 40.69 29.06
N SER A 304 17.72 40.20 30.07
CA SER A 304 17.96 40.32 31.54
C SER A 304 16.63 40.02 32.28
N SER A 305 16.50 38.84 32.91
CA SER A 305 16.83 38.49 34.30
C SER A 305 15.84 39.00 35.34
N SER A 306 14.98 38.09 35.84
CA SER A 306 14.73 37.94 37.27
C SER A 306 14.13 36.55 37.56
N THR A 307 14.69 35.94 38.59
CA THR A 307 14.56 34.57 39.14
C THR A 307 13.13 34.13 39.49
N PRO A 308 12.90 32.80 39.63
CA PRO A 308 12.83 32.26 40.98
C PRO A 308 13.65 30.96 41.21
N SER A 309 13.87 30.70 42.49
CA SER A 309 14.81 29.78 43.13
C SER A 309 14.81 28.31 42.71
N ALA A 310 16.03 27.74 42.78
CA ALA A 310 16.40 26.33 42.86
C ALA A 310 15.59 25.58 43.95
N ALA A 311 15.04 24.37 43.74
CA ALA A 311 15.68 23.09 43.42
C ALA A 311 16.73 22.64 44.46
N ALA A 312 16.40 21.64 45.30
CA ALA A 312 17.25 20.47 45.59
C ALA A 312 16.74 19.64 46.78
N LEU A 313 16.63 18.31 46.56
CA LEU A 313 16.66 17.13 47.45
C LEU A 313 15.49 16.18 47.08
N VAL A 314 15.63 14.94 46.63
CA VAL A 314 16.74 13.98 46.58
C VAL A 314 16.50 13.08 45.35
N VAL A 315 17.54 12.89 44.54
CA VAL A 315 17.68 11.76 43.61
C VAL A 315 18.34 10.63 44.40
N GLY A 316 17.78 9.42 44.35
CA GLY A 316 18.49 8.23 44.81
C GLY A 316 17.58 7.01 45.00
N VAL A 317 17.97 5.93 44.32
CA VAL A 317 17.62 4.53 44.62
C VAL A 317 16.33 4.00 43.94
N LEU A 318 16.47 3.50 42.70
CA LEU A 318 16.32 2.07 42.36
C LEU A 318 16.49 1.85 40.85
N VAL A 319 17.73 1.54 40.46
CA VAL A 319 18.05 0.82 39.23
C VAL A 319 17.93 -0.67 39.56
N GLY A 320 17.23 -1.44 38.72
CA GLY A 320 17.35 -2.89 38.75
C GLY A 320 16.20 -3.65 38.09
N VAL A 321 16.52 -4.28 36.96
CA VAL A 321 15.88 -5.48 36.37
C VAL A 321 14.73 -5.27 35.38
N GLY A 322 15.08 -5.43 34.11
CA GLY A 322 14.40 -6.40 33.24
C GLY A 322 13.49 -5.86 32.13
N GLY A 323 13.88 -6.09 30.88
CA GLY A 323 12.95 -6.18 29.75
C GLY A 323 13.27 -5.26 28.58
N GLY A 324 14.21 -5.67 27.73
CA GLY A 324 14.45 -5.02 26.44
C GLY A 324 13.21 -5.11 25.55
N CYS A 325 12.70 -3.95 25.16
CA CYS A 325 11.95 -3.77 23.91
C CYS A 325 12.70 -2.72 23.10
N ALA A 326 12.82 -2.99 21.80
CA ALA A 326 13.60 -2.25 20.81
C ALA A 326 13.40 -0.72 20.90
N PRO A 327 14.42 0.07 20.54
CA PRO A 327 14.31 1.53 20.57
C PRO A 327 13.23 1.98 19.58
N SER A 328 12.29 2.79 20.07
CA SER A 328 11.50 3.69 19.25
C SER A 328 12.47 4.50 18.40
N LEU A 329 12.48 4.28 17.09
CA LEU A 329 13.14 5.16 16.14
C LEU A 329 12.66 6.58 16.42
N ALA A 330 13.62 7.51 16.56
CA ALA A 330 13.35 8.93 16.57
C ALA A 330 12.51 9.31 15.33
N PRO A 331 11.72 10.41 15.34
CA PRO A 331 11.17 10.93 14.09
C PRO A 331 12.32 11.09 13.11
N SER A 332 12.21 10.42 11.96
CA SER A 332 13.18 10.55 10.89
C SER A 332 13.36 12.04 10.58
N PRO A 333 14.59 12.53 10.38
CA PRO A 333 14.79 13.89 9.89
C PRO A 333 13.95 14.10 8.62
N PRO A 334 13.44 15.34 8.38
CA PRO A 334 12.67 15.62 7.17
C PRO A 334 13.46 15.17 5.95
N ASP A 335 12.86 14.33 5.11
CA ASP A 335 13.48 13.83 3.89
C ASP A 335 13.73 15.01 2.94
N PRO A 336 14.99 15.40 2.71
CA PRO A 336 15.32 16.57 1.90
C PRO A 336 14.95 16.38 0.42
N THR A 337 14.67 15.15 -0.01
CA THR A 337 14.31 14.82 -1.39
C THR A 337 12.80 14.81 -1.64
N ALA A 338 11.97 15.07 -0.62
CA ALA A 338 10.51 15.07 -0.77
C ALA A 338 10.02 16.05 -1.86
N ASP A 339 10.67 17.21 -1.97
CA ASP A 339 10.31 18.25 -2.93
C ASP A 339 10.61 17.84 -4.38
N TRP A 340 11.48 16.85 -4.62
CA TRP A 340 11.80 16.35 -5.96
C TRP A 340 10.69 15.48 -6.57
N PHE A 341 9.71 15.06 -5.76
CA PHE A 341 8.60 14.20 -6.19
C PHE A 341 7.25 14.93 -6.12
N ARG A 342 7.26 16.25 -6.23
CA ARG A 342 6.06 17.05 -6.39
C ARG A 342 5.35 16.69 -7.70
N ARG A 343 4.02 16.68 -7.65
CA ARG A 343 3.14 16.38 -8.80
C ARG A 343 2.59 17.65 -9.47
N ASP A 344 2.67 18.77 -8.76
CA ASP A 344 2.22 20.11 -9.15
C ASP A 344 3.36 21.00 -9.68
N ALA A 345 4.59 20.46 -9.76
CA ALA A 345 5.76 21.16 -10.31
C ALA A 345 6.73 20.15 -10.93
N ALA A 346 7.42 20.57 -12.00
CA ALA A 346 8.49 19.77 -12.61
C ALA A 346 9.87 20.16 -12.06
N LEU A 347 10.61 19.18 -11.55
CA LEU A 347 12.00 19.33 -11.12
C LEU A 347 12.88 19.75 -12.32
N PRO A 348 13.59 20.89 -12.27
CA PRO A 348 14.51 21.24 -13.34
C PRO A 348 15.77 20.37 -13.30
N VAL A 349 16.07 19.70 -14.41
CA VAL A 349 17.23 18.83 -14.58
C VAL A 349 17.96 19.18 -15.87
N GLU A 350 19.20 19.66 -15.74
CA GLU A 350 20.10 19.90 -16.87
C GLU A 350 21.23 18.87 -16.84
N VAL A 351 21.55 18.27 -17.98
CA VAL A 351 22.63 17.30 -18.14
C VAL A 351 23.54 17.75 -19.28
N ALA A 352 24.84 17.83 -19.03
CA ALA A 352 25.86 18.03 -20.05
C ALA A 352 26.72 16.77 -20.15
N VAL A 353 26.63 16.07 -21.29
CA VAL A 353 27.31 14.78 -21.54
C VAL A 353 28.20 14.85 -22.79
N GLY A 354 27.93 15.80 -23.68
CA GLY A 354 28.65 15.97 -24.94
C GLY A 354 28.04 15.17 -26.08
N GLU A 355 28.05 15.75 -27.28
CA GLU A 355 27.33 15.24 -28.45
C GLU A 355 27.65 13.78 -28.79
N GLN A 356 28.93 13.41 -28.86
CA GLN A 356 29.34 12.05 -29.19
C GLN A 356 28.84 11.00 -28.16
N ALA A 357 28.93 11.33 -26.88
CA ALA A 357 28.47 10.43 -25.81
C ALA A 357 26.94 10.36 -25.76
N TRP A 358 26.25 11.48 -26.01
CA TRP A 358 24.79 11.51 -26.16
C TRP A 358 24.31 10.65 -27.34
N GLU A 359 24.93 10.80 -28.51
CA GLU A 359 24.66 9.98 -29.68
C GLU A 359 24.89 8.50 -29.39
N THR A 360 26.02 8.16 -28.78
CA THR A 360 26.30 6.76 -28.41
C THR A 360 25.23 6.21 -27.48
N LEU A 361 24.91 6.91 -26.39
CA LEU A 361 23.94 6.49 -25.38
C LEU A 361 22.52 6.32 -25.94
N ARG A 362 22.04 7.25 -26.77
CA ARG A 362 20.64 7.24 -27.23
C ARG A 362 20.35 6.15 -28.27
N HIS A 363 21.37 5.69 -28.99
CA HIS A 363 21.29 4.61 -29.98
C HIS A 363 21.53 3.20 -29.42
N GLN A 364 21.94 3.08 -28.14
CA GLN A 364 21.98 1.78 -27.47
C GLN A 364 20.56 1.19 -27.40
N HIS A 365 20.42 -0.10 -27.71
CA HIS A 365 19.15 -0.83 -27.72
C HIS A 365 19.40 -2.32 -27.47
N HIS A 366 18.36 -3.03 -27.00
CA HIS A 366 18.42 -4.48 -26.86
C HIS A 366 18.18 -5.17 -28.21
N ASP A 367 19.03 -6.12 -28.58
CA ASP A 367 18.76 -7.01 -29.71
C ASP A 367 17.71 -8.05 -29.29
N VAL A 368 16.55 -8.02 -29.97
CA VAL A 368 15.40 -8.88 -29.67
C VAL A 368 15.75 -10.36 -29.76
N ALA A 369 16.57 -10.77 -30.73
CA ALA A 369 16.97 -12.16 -30.90
C ALA A 369 17.94 -12.59 -29.79
N ALA A 370 18.91 -11.73 -29.44
CA ALA A 370 19.82 -12.01 -28.33
C ALA A 370 19.09 -12.16 -26.99
N VAL A 371 18.16 -11.25 -26.69
CA VAL A 371 17.30 -11.36 -25.50
C VAL A 371 16.52 -12.66 -25.53
N ALA A 372 15.80 -12.96 -26.62
CA ALA A 372 14.99 -14.16 -26.74
C ALA A 372 15.82 -15.45 -26.59
N THR A 373 17.02 -15.49 -27.17
CA THR A 373 17.96 -16.61 -27.02
C THR A 373 18.43 -16.74 -25.57
N SER A 374 18.90 -15.67 -24.91
CA SER A 374 19.27 -15.70 -23.49
C SER A 374 18.13 -16.26 -22.63
N LEU A 375 16.93 -15.71 -22.78
CA LEU A 375 15.78 -16.13 -21.98
C LEU A 375 15.45 -17.61 -22.15
N CYS A 376 15.53 -18.12 -23.38
CA CYS A 376 15.20 -19.52 -23.67
C CYS A 376 16.35 -20.50 -23.40
N SER A 377 17.57 -20.01 -23.24
CA SER A 377 18.72 -20.78 -22.78
C SER A 377 18.89 -20.75 -21.25
N GLY A 378 18.02 -20.04 -20.53
CA GLY A 378 18.10 -19.92 -19.07
C GLY A 378 19.18 -18.95 -18.58
N GLU A 379 19.58 -17.99 -19.42
CA GLU A 379 20.57 -16.97 -19.10
C GLU A 379 19.92 -15.58 -19.00
N PRO A 380 20.39 -14.71 -18.09
CA PRO A 380 19.92 -13.34 -18.04
C PRO A 380 20.37 -12.56 -19.28
N PRO A 381 19.53 -11.68 -19.86
CA PRO A 381 19.96 -10.83 -20.97
C PRO A 381 21.07 -9.87 -20.56
N ALA A 382 21.99 -9.58 -21.47
CA ALA A 382 23.08 -8.62 -21.24
C ALA A 382 22.56 -7.20 -20.95
N ASP A 383 23.21 -6.47 -20.02
CA ASP A 383 23.02 -5.02 -19.86
C ASP A 383 23.77 -4.30 -20.98
N VAL A 384 23.01 -3.73 -21.92
CA VAL A 384 23.53 -3.04 -23.12
C VAL A 384 23.64 -1.53 -22.91
N TYR A 385 23.27 -1.01 -21.73
CA TYR A 385 23.22 0.42 -21.46
C TYR A 385 24.37 0.90 -20.58
N ASP A 386 25.29 1.63 -21.20
CA ASP A 386 26.50 2.11 -20.55
C ASP A 386 26.30 3.46 -19.85
N TRP A 387 27.07 3.65 -18.78
CA TRP A 387 27.17 4.94 -18.11
C TRP A 387 28.14 5.86 -18.85
N GLN A 388 27.67 7.03 -19.24
CA GLN A 388 28.47 8.13 -19.77
C GLN A 388 28.77 9.13 -18.65
N HIS A 389 29.99 9.66 -18.61
CA HIS A 389 30.35 10.74 -17.70
C HIS A 389 29.57 12.02 -18.07
N ALA A 390 29.06 12.74 -17.07
CA ALA A 390 28.29 13.95 -17.28
C ALA A 390 28.51 15.00 -16.18
N HIS A 391 28.15 16.24 -16.48
CA HIS A 391 27.83 17.25 -15.48
C HIS A 391 26.32 17.38 -15.38
N ALA A 392 25.78 17.50 -14.17
CA ALA A 392 24.36 17.71 -14.00
C ALA A 392 24.07 18.93 -13.13
N ARG A 393 22.93 19.57 -13.38
CA ARG A 393 22.33 20.54 -12.47
C ARG A 393 20.92 20.07 -12.14
N VAL A 394 20.67 19.82 -10.85
CA VAL A 394 19.38 19.36 -10.34
C VAL A 394 18.90 20.38 -9.32
N ASP A 395 17.72 20.96 -9.54
CA ASP A 395 17.16 22.00 -8.66
C ASP A 395 18.13 23.16 -8.39
N GLY A 396 18.86 23.58 -9.43
CA GLY A 396 19.88 24.64 -9.34
C GLY A 396 21.22 24.21 -8.73
N VAL A 397 21.32 23.02 -8.12
CA VAL A 397 22.56 22.48 -7.53
C VAL A 397 23.38 21.77 -8.59
N VAL A 398 24.68 22.08 -8.67
CA VAL A 398 25.60 21.51 -9.68
C VAL A 398 26.33 20.29 -9.13
N HIS A 399 26.25 19.19 -9.88
CA HIS A 399 26.95 17.93 -9.64
C HIS A 399 27.95 17.69 -10.77
N ALA A 400 29.20 18.09 -10.54
CA ALA A 400 30.24 18.07 -11.57
C ALA A 400 30.74 16.66 -11.93
N ALA A 401 30.57 15.67 -11.03
CA ALA A 401 30.95 14.28 -11.25
C ALA A 401 29.70 13.38 -11.33
N ALA A 402 28.81 13.71 -12.26
CA ALA A 402 27.62 12.91 -12.52
C ALA A 402 27.89 11.87 -13.62
N ALA A 403 26.96 10.95 -13.77
CA ALA A 403 26.93 10.04 -14.90
C ALA A 403 25.48 9.81 -15.33
N VAL A 404 25.28 9.71 -16.64
CA VAL A 404 23.97 9.48 -17.25
C VAL A 404 24.01 8.18 -18.04
N ARG A 405 22.92 7.43 -18.03
CA ARG A 405 22.74 6.28 -18.93
C ARG A 405 21.32 6.22 -19.47
N LYS A 406 21.16 5.59 -20.63
CA LYS A 406 19.86 5.16 -21.11
C LYS A 406 19.29 4.10 -20.16
N LYS A 407 17.97 4.11 -20.03
CA LYS A 407 17.19 3.09 -19.33
C LYS A 407 16.10 2.65 -20.28
N GLY A 408 15.82 1.36 -20.27
CA GLY A 408 14.61 0.86 -20.90
C GLY A 408 14.65 -0.64 -21.05
N PHE A 409 13.54 -1.14 -21.56
CA PHE A 409 13.48 -2.36 -22.33
C PHE A 409 12.65 -2.05 -23.58
N PHE A 410 12.20 -3.05 -24.34
CA PHE A 410 11.54 -2.85 -25.63
C PHE A 410 10.46 -1.75 -25.66
N GLY A 411 9.48 -1.77 -24.75
CA GLY A 411 8.35 -0.83 -24.80
C GLY A 411 8.69 0.63 -24.47
N SER A 412 9.86 0.88 -23.88
CA SER A 412 10.32 2.21 -23.47
C SER A 412 11.54 2.69 -24.29
N ASP A 413 12.00 1.87 -25.21
CA ASP A 413 13.18 2.13 -26.03
C ASP A 413 12.85 3.23 -27.05
N ASP A 414 13.49 4.38 -26.92
CA ASP A 414 13.27 5.53 -27.79
C ASP A 414 14.59 6.26 -28.00
N THR A 415 14.94 6.47 -29.27
CA THR A 415 16.20 7.09 -29.69
C THR A 415 16.12 8.62 -29.71
N ALA A 416 14.93 9.19 -29.87
CA ALA A 416 14.70 10.64 -29.87
C ALA A 416 14.54 11.19 -28.45
N ARG A 417 13.89 10.40 -27.58
CA ARG A 417 13.55 10.74 -26.20
C ARG A 417 13.78 9.53 -25.28
N PRO A 418 15.02 9.10 -25.09
CA PRO A 418 15.33 7.95 -24.24
C PRO A 418 14.95 8.22 -22.78
N SER A 419 14.42 7.21 -22.09
CA SER A 419 14.39 7.24 -20.62
C SER A 419 15.82 7.26 -20.08
N LEU A 420 16.06 7.99 -19.00
CA LEU A 420 17.39 8.22 -18.46
C LEU A 420 17.48 7.80 -16.99
N LYS A 421 18.66 7.33 -16.59
CA LYS A 421 19.09 7.35 -15.20
C LYS A 421 20.23 8.35 -15.06
N LEU A 422 20.13 9.21 -14.06
CA LEU A 422 21.18 10.15 -13.67
C LEU A 422 21.68 9.76 -12.28
N LYS A 423 22.99 9.57 -12.12
CA LYS A 423 23.61 9.26 -10.84
C LYS A 423 24.73 10.23 -10.52
N TRP A 424 24.91 10.51 -9.24
CA TRP A 424 26.08 11.23 -8.73
C TRP A 424 26.35 10.79 -7.29
N ARG A 425 27.46 11.26 -6.73
CA ARG A 425 27.80 11.08 -5.32
C ARG A 425 28.17 12.45 -4.75
N ASP A 426 27.57 12.78 -3.62
CA ASP A 426 27.88 14.01 -2.90
C ASP A 426 29.16 13.84 -2.05
N ALA A 427 29.88 14.93 -1.82
CA ALA A 427 31.17 14.89 -1.15
C ALA A 427 31.00 14.45 0.32
N GLY A 428 31.63 13.34 0.70
CA GLY A 428 31.55 12.77 2.06
C GLY A 428 30.51 11.65 2.21
N ASP A 429 29.65 11.44 1.22
CA ASP A 429 28.67 10.35 1.22
C ASP A 429 29.25 9.07 0.60
N VAL A 430 28.91 7.93 1.20
CA VAL A 430 29.30 6.60 0.70
C VAL A 430 28.33 6.11 -0.38
N ALA A 431 27.05 6.52 -0.30
CA ALA A 431 26.00 6.14 -1.22
C ALA A 431 25.88 7.14 -2.39
N SER A 432 25.50 6.63 -3.57
CA SER A 432 25.18 7.47 -4.73
C SER A 432 23.70 7.82 -4.76
N THR A 433 23.37 9.06 -5.11
CA THR A 433 22.01 9.48 -5.45
C THR A 433 21.69 9.08 -6.89
N THR A 434 20.44 8.66 -7.18
CA THR A 434 20.03 8.28 -8.53
C THR A 434 18.61 8.75 -8.83
N LEU A 435 18.46 9.55 -9.88
CA LEU A 435 17.17 9.91 -10.47
C LEU A 435 16.82 8.92 -11.58
N THR A 436 15.58 8.44 -11.59
CA THR A 436 15.01 7.66 -12.68
C THR A 436 14.00 8.54 -13.42
N LEU A 437 14.30 8.83 -14.68
CA LEU A 437 13.56 9.76 -15.54
C LEU A 437 12.94 8.96 -16.69
N ASN A 438 11.66 8.62 -16.58
CA ASN A 438 10.95 7.86 -17.60
C ASN A 438 10.40 8.81 -18.68
N ASN A 439 10.55 8.44 -19.94
CA ASN A 439 10.01 9.17 -21.10
C ASN A 439 8.48 9.04 -21.23
N ALA A 440 7.88 8.04 -20.55
CA ALA A 440 6.45 7.76 -20.52
C ALA A 440 5.82 7.59 -21.92
N VAL A 441 6.57 6.96 -22.84
CA VAL A 441 6.14 6.79 -24.25
C VAL A 441 4.83 5.99 -24.39
N ALA A 442 4.56 5.06 -23.47
CA ALA A 442 3.32 4.27 -23.45
C ALA A 442 2.13 5.02 -22.82
N ASP A 443 2.38 6.15 -22.16
CA ASP A 443 1.36 6.99 -21.54
C ASP A 443 1.18 8.31 -22.30
N PRO A 444 0.20 8.40 -23.21
CA PRO A 444 -0.07 9.63 -23.95
C PRO A 444 -0.59 10.78 -23.09
N SER A 445 -0.90 10.57 -21.80
CA SER A 445 -1.33 11.60 -20.85
C SER A 445 -0.21 12.06 -19.90
N LEU A 446 0.94 11.37 -19.89
CA LEU A 446 2.08 11.56 -18.96
C LEU A 446 1.77 11.43 -17.46
N LEU A 447 0.51 11.35 -17.02
CA LEU A 447 0.12 11.40 -15.62
C LEU A 447 -0.19 10.03 -14.99
N ARG A 448 -0.34 8.97 -15.79
CA ARG A 448 -0.85 7.67 -15.32
C ARG A 448 0.06 7.02 -14.31
N GLN A 449 1.37 7.08 -14.53
CA GLN A 449 2.34 6.50 -13.61
C GLN A 449 2.26 7.12 -12.21
N CYS A 450 2.15 8.46 -12.11
CA CYS A 450 2.01 9.13 -10.82
C CYS A 450 0.61 8.98 -10.20
N LEU A 451 -0.44 8.94 -11.03
CA LEU A 451 -1.80 8.67 -10.57
C LEU A 451 -1.94 7.25 -10.02
N ALA A 452 -1.36 6.26 -10.71
CA ALA A 452 -1.33 4.88 -10.25
C ALA A 452 -0.55 4.77 -8.95
N ALA A 453 0.63 5.40 -8.86
CA ALA A 453 1.41 5.43 -7.62
C ALA A 453 0.57 5.97 -6.43
N LEU A 454 -0.20 7.04 -6.64
CA LEU A 454 -1.13 7.56 -5.62
C LEU A 454 -2.18 6.52 -5.19
N VAL A 455 -2.74 5.75 -6.11
CA VAL A 455 -3.70 4.68 -5.78
C VAL A 455 -3.03 3.57 -4.96
N PHE A 456 -1.85 3.09 -5.37
CA PHE A 456 -1.11 2.06 -4.60
C PHE A 456 -0.75 2.55 -3.19
N GLU A 457 -0.32 3.80 -3.05
CA GLU A 457 -0.05 4.45 -1.75
C GLU A 457 -1.31 4.45 -0.87
N ARG A 458 -2.47 4.84 -1.42
CA ARG A 458 -3.75 4.88 -0.69
C ARG A 458 -4.25 3.49 -0.30
N VAL A 459 -3.95 2.46 -1.08
CA VAL A 459 -4.25 1.06 -0.75
C VAL A 459 -3.31 0.53 0.35
N GLY A 460 -2.22 1.24 0.67
CA GLY A 460 -1.26 0.82 1.70
C GLY A 460 -0.22 -0.18 1.17
N VAL A 461 0.14 -0.05 -0.11
CA VAL A 461 1.27 -0.74 -0.73
C VAL A 461 2.47 0.21 -0.73
N PRO A 462 3.63 -0.18 -0.16
CA PRO A 462 4.83 0.64 -0.25
C PRO A 462 5.22 0.87 -1.71
N THR A 463 5.24 2.15 -2.11
CA THR A 463 5.28 2.56 -3.52
C THR A 463 6.41 3.58 -3.71
N PRO A 464 7.20 3.47 -4.79
CA PRO A 464 8.18 4.50 -5.14
C PRO A 464 7.51 5.84 -5.37
N ARG A 465 8.07 6.92 -4.83
CA ARG A 465 7.50 8.26 -5.08
C ARG A 465 7.53 8.59 -6.57
N CYS A 466 6.56 9.38 -7.00
CA CYS A 466 6.42 9.81 -8.38
C CYS A 466 6.12 11.31 -8.46
N GLY A 467 6.88 12.00 -9.29
CA GLY A 467 6.69 13.40 -9.68
C GLY A 467 7.13 13.62 -11.12
N PHE A 468 7.48 14.86 -11.46
CA PHE A 468 7.87 15.23 -12.83
C PHE A 468 9.21 15.93 -12.86
N ALA A 469 9.90 15.86 -14.01
CA ALA A 469 11.15 16.57 -14.25
C ALA A 469 11.18 17.20 -15.64
N ARG A 470 11.59 18.46 -15.76
CA ARG A 470 11.90 19.09 -17.05
C ARG A 470 13.36 18.82 -17.36
N VAL A 471 13.63 18.06 -18.43
CA VAL A 471 14.98 17.58 -18.74
C VAL A 471 15.56 18.34 -19.92
N VAL A 472 16.75 18.90 -19.74
CA VAL A 472 17.55 19.54 -20.79
C VAL A 472 18.87 18.77 -20.93
N VAL A 473 19.24 18.36 -22.14
CA VAL A 473 20.50 17.66 -22.42
C VAL A 473 21.32 18.44 -23.42
N ASP A 474 22.54 18.82 -23.05
CA ASP A 474 23.45 19.64 -23.87
C ASP A 474 22.78 20.90 -24.44
N GLY A 475 21.96 21.57 -23.61
CA GLY A 475 21.20 22.77 -23.98
C GLY A 475 19.94 22.51 -24.81
N VAL A 476 19.67 21.26 -25.20
CA VAL A 476 18.46 20.88 -25.94
C VAL A 476 17.38 20.40 -24.96
N ASP A 477 16.24 21.06 -24.99
CA ASP A 477 15.07 20.68 -24.19
C ASP A 477 14.47 19.35 -24.66
N ARG A 478 14.34 18.39 -23.76
CA ARG A 478 13.82 17.04 -24.01
C ARG A 478 12.40 16.84 -23.46
N GLY A 479 11.79 17.88 -22.91
CA GLY A 479 10.41 17.84 -22.41
C GLY A 479 10.27 17.38 -20.97
N VAL A 480 9.02 17.09 -20.56
CA VAL A 480 8.67 16.68 -19.20
C VAL A 480 8.69 15.16 -19.04
N PHE A 481 9.61 14.66 -18.23
CA PHE A 481 9.74 13.25 -17.88
C PHE A 481 8.95 12.94 -16.60
N VAL A 482 8.53 11.69 -16.45
CA VAL A 482 8.02 11.18 -15.18
C VAL A 482 9.23 10.79 -14.32
N HIS A 483 9.39 11.46 -13.19
CA HIS A 483 10.45 11.14 -12.24
C HIS A 483 9.94 10.14 -11.19
N VAL A 484 10.54 8.95 -11.20
CA VAL A 484 10.23 7.90 -10.23
C VAL A 484 11.42 7.70 -9.29
N GLU A 485 11.13 7.46 -8.02
CA GLU A 485 12.14 7.12 -7.04
C GLU A 485 12.81 5.79 -7.38
N SER A 486 14.13 5.77 -7.33
CA SER A 486 14.91 4.56 -7.60
C SER A 486 14.75 3.56 -6.45
N LEU A 487 14.51 2.28 -6.78
CA LEU A 487 14.51 1.18 -5.81
C LEU A 487 15.92 0.95 -5.26
N LYS A 488 16.23 1.65 -4.18
CA LYS A 488 17.52 1.71 -3.51
C LYS A 488 17.30 1.79 -1.99
N PRO A 489 18.35 1.65 -1.18
CA PRO A 489 18.23 1.66 0.29
C PRO A 489 17.33 2.76 0.88
N PRO A 490 17.33 4.03 0.40
CA PRO A 490 16.43 5.06 0.92
C PRO A 490 14.94 4.71 0.77
N PHE A 491 14.55 4.09 -0.35
CA PHE A 491 13.17 3.63 -0.56
C PHE A 491 12.83 2.50 0.43
N LEU A 492 13.71 1.50 0.56
CA LEU A 492 13.50 0.35 1.45
C LEU A 492 13.38 0.79 2.92
N LEU A 493 14.27 1.69 3.37
CA LEU A 493 14.22 2.29 4.70
C LEU A 493 12.91 3.06 4.94
N ARG A 494 12.43 3.83 3.95
CA ARG A 494 11.13 4.51 4.09
C ARG A 494 9.97 3.51 4.14
N ALA A 495 10.02 2.47 3.32
CA ALA A 495 8.95 1.51 3.18
C ALA A 495 8.82 0.56 4.39
N TRP A 496 9.94 0.11 4.96
CA TRP A 496 9.95 -0.95 5.99
C TRP A 496 10.87 -0.69 7.18
N GLY A 497 11.59 0.43 7.22
CA GLY A 497 12.59 0.70 8.25
C GLY A 497 13.78 -0.27 8.21
N GLU A 498 14.06 -0.84 7.03
CA GLU A 498 15.09 -1.83 6.76
C GLU A 498 15.45 -1.77 5.27
N ASP A 499 16.73 -1.84 4.95
CA ASP A 499 17.29 -1.90 3.59
C ASP A 499 18.11 -3.16 3.31
N ASP A 500 18.37 -3.98 4.33
CA ASP A 500 19.01 -5.28 4.20
C ASP A 500 18.09 -6.29 3.53
N GLY A 501 18.62 -7.12 2.62
CA GLY A 501 17.81 -8.11 1.93
C GLY A 501 18.31 -8.46 0.54
N ALA A 502 17.38 -8.86 -0.31
CA ALA A 502 17.60 -9.02 -1.75
C ALA A 502 16.47 -8.36 -2.53
N LEU A 503 16.83 -7.53 -3.51
CA LEU A 503 15.89 -6.79 -4.35
C LEU A 503 15.91 -7.35 -5.79
N TYR A 504 14.74 -7.70 -6.30
CA TYR A 504 14.54 -8.24 -7.63
C TYR A 504 13.59 -7.35 -8.44
N GLU A 505 13.80 -7.26 -9.75
CA GLU A 505 12.81 -6.77 -10.72
C GLU A 505 12.31 -7.95 -11.55
N GLY A 506 11.00 -8.11 -11.66
CA GLY A 506 10.38 -9.11 -12.52
C GLY A 506 10.11 -8.55 -13.91
N ARG A 507 10.73 -9.15 -14.93
CA ARG A 507 10.50 -8.82 -16.34
C ARG A 507 9.91 -10.03 -17.06
N LEU A 508 8.59 -10.03 -17.21
CA LEU A 508 7.85 -11.20 -17.72
C LEU A 508 8.10 -12.45 -16.86
N ALA A 509 8.45 -12.21 -15.60
CA ALA A 509 8.84 -13.20 -14.62
C ALA A 509 7.63 -13.70 -13.84
N ASP A 510 7.64 -14.98 -13.50
CA ASP A 510 6.57 -15.58 -12.71
C ASP A 510 7.13 -16.69 -11.82
N PHE A 511 6.37 -17.10 -10.83
CA PHE A 511 6.76 -18.14 -9.87
C PHE A 511 6.49 -19.53 -10.45
N ARG A 512 7.27 -19.89 -11.47
CA ARG A 512 7.19 -21.15 -12.22
C ARG A 512 8.58 -21.72 -12.40
N ASP A 513 8.64 -23.05 -12.45
CA ASP A 513 9.89 -23.76 -12.72
C ASP A 513 10.48 -23.26 -14.05
N GLY A 514 11.74 -22.84 -14.03
CA GLY A 514 12.46 -22.32 -15.20
C GLY A 514 12.17 -20.86 -15.57
N MET A 515 11.42 -20.11 -14.75
CA MET A 515 11.17 -18.66 -14.95
C MET A 515 11.85 -17.76 -13.91
N ASP A 516 12.60 -18.36 -12.99
CA ASP A 516 13.44 -17.67 -12.00
C ASP A 516 14.52 -16.80 -12.66
N VAL A 517 15.02 -17.22 -13.82
CA VAL A 517 16.00 -16.49 -14.66
C VAL A 517 15.48 -15.13 -15.18
N LEU A 518 14.16 -14.91 -15.11
CA LEU A 518 13.50 -13.67 -15.55
C LEU A 518 13.43 -12.60 -14.46
N PHE A 519 13.82 -12.95 -13.23
CA PHE A 519 14.04 -11.98 -12.17
C PHE A 519 15.46 -11.41 -12.31
N GLU A 520 15.60 -10.09 -12.24
CA GLU A 520 16.91 -9.43 -12.22
C GLU A 520 17.23 -8.97 -10.79
N GLY A 521 18.35 -9.41 -10.22
CA GLY A 521 18.86 -8.90 -8.95
C GLY A 521 19.41 -7.47 -9.05
N LYS A 522 18.80 -6.53 -8.34
CA LYS A 522 19.12 -5.08 -8.41
C LYS A 522 20.24 -4.62 -7.48
N ASP A 523 20.64 -5.49 -6.57
CA ASP A 523 21.69 -5.33 -5.56
C ASP A 523 22.79 -6.38 -5.67
N GLY A 524 22.83 -7.11 -6.80
CA GLY A 524 23.77 -8.22 -7.02
C GLY A 524 23.31 -9.55 -6.45
N ALA A 525 22.09 -9.64 -5.90
CA ALA A 525 21.49 -10.91 -5.53
C ALA A 525 21.29 -11.81 -6.77
N ASP A 526 21.61 -13.09 -6.62
CA ASP A 526 21.38 -14.11 -7.66
C ASP A 526 19.98 -14.75 -7.42
N PRO A 527 18.99 -14.50 -8.29
CA PRO A 527 17.65 -15.06 -8.14
C PRO A 527 17.64 -16.59 -8.13
N ALA A 528 18.51 -17.24 -8.91
CA ALA A 528 18.59 -18.70 -9.00
C ALA A 528 19.06 -19.35 -7.69
N ARG A 529 19.65 -18.56 -6.78
CA ARG A 529 20.12 -19.01 -5.46
C ARG A 529 19.22 -18.56 -4.31
N ASP A 530 18.15 -17.82 -4.57
CA ASP A 530 17.28 -17.32 -3.51
C ASP A 530 16.17 -18.33 -3.17
N ALA A 531 16.30 -18.93 -1.99
CA ALA A 531 15.37 -19.93 -1.49
C ALA A 531 13.93 -19.39 -1.30
N SER A 532 13.73 -18.08 -1.17
CA SER A 532 12.39 -17.49 -1.03
C SER A 532 11.61 -17.50 -2.34
N LEU A 533 12.27 -17.21 -3.48
CA LEU A 533 11.65 -17.31 -4.80
C LEU A 533 11.26 -18.76 -5.09
N ALA A 534 12.17 -19.70 -4.82
CA ALA A 534 11.91 -21.13 -4.95
C ALA A 534 10.77 -21.61 -4.02
N ALA A 535 10.69 -21.08 -2.79
CA ALA A 535 9.63 -21.44 -1.83
C ALA A 535 8.24 -20.99 -2.30
N VAL A 536 8.11 -19.80 -2.90
CA VAL A 536 6.84 -19.36 -3.50
C VAL A 536 6.47 -20.24 -4.69
N THR A 537 7.41 -20.53 -5.59
CA THR A 537 7.17 -21.45 -6.73
C THR A 537 6.72 -22.84 -6.24
N ALA A 538 7.40 -23.40 -5.23
CA ALA A 538 7.03 -24.68 -4.64
C ALA A 538 5.64 -24.66 -4.01
N ALA A 539 5.27 -23.59 -3.30
CA ALA A 539 3.92 -23.42 -2.75
C ALA A 539 2.85 -23.42 -3.86
N LEU A 540 3.13 -22.80 -5.01
CA LEU A 540 2.23 -22.71 -6.16
C LEU A 540 2.19 -23.99 -7.02
N THR A 541 3.11 -24.93 -6.82
CA THR A 541 3.09 -26.28 -7.41
C THR A 541 2.43 -27.29 -6.48
N GLY A 542 2.37 -27.01 -5.17
CA GLY A 542 1.72 -27.85 -4.16
C GLY A 542 0.21 -27.99 -4.32
N THR A 543 -0.38 -28.77 -3.40
CA THR A 543 -1.84 -28.97 -3.29
C THR A 543 -2.51 -27.76 -2.63
N ASP A 544 -3.79 -27.57 -2.92
CA ASP A 544 -4.57 -26.44 -2.38
C ASP A 544 -4.61 -26.42 -0.85
N ASP A 545 -4.68 -27.58 -0.19
CA ASP A 545 -4.67 -27.70 1.29
C ASP A 545 -3.42 -27.09 1.95
N THR A 546 -2.30 -27.04 1.22
CA THR A 546 -1.01 -26.54 1.72
C THR A 546 -0.64 -25.15 1.19
N LEU A 547 -1.42 -24.63 0.24
CA LEU A 547 -1.10 -23.43 -0.53
C LEU A 547 -0.94 -22.19 0.38
N LEU A 548 -1.98 -21.84 1.14
CA LEU A 548 -1.95 -20.62 1.96
C LEU A 548 -0.91 -20.66 3.08
N PRO A 549 -0.77 -21.75 3.88
CA PRO A 549 0.27 -21.82 4.91
C PRO A 549 1.70 -21.83 4.34
N ALA A 550 1.91 -22.36 3.13
CA ALA A 550 3.21 -22.30 2.47
C ALA A 550 3.52 -20.87 1.97
N LEU A 551 2.56 -20.21 1.33
CA LEU A 551 2.70 -18.82 0.89
C LEU A 551 2.94 -17.86 2.05
N GLU A 552 2.18 -17.99 3.15
CA GLU A 552 2.34 -17.13 4.33
C GLU A 552 3.71 -17.25 5.01
N ARG A 553 4.48 -18.32 4.74
CA ARG A 553 5.86 -18.44 5.24
C ARG A 553 6.88 -17.75 4.34
N ALA A 554 6.65 -17.72 3.03
CA ALA A 554 7.61 -17.21 2.04
C ALA A 554 7.29 -15.79 1.54
N LEU A 555 6.04 -15.34 1.70
CA LEU A 555 5.51 -14.11 1.11
C LEU A 555 4.72 -13.31 2.16
N ASP A 556 4.83 -11.98 2.11
CA ASP A 556 3.82 -11.08 2.72
C ASP A 556 2.50 -11.16 1.93
N LEU A 557 1.74 -12.24 2.16
CA LEU A 557 0.51 -12.52 1.46
C LEU A 557 -0.53 -11.39 1.60
N PRO A 558 -0.79 -10.81 2.80
CA PRO A 558 -1.65 -9.64 2.91
C PRO A 558 -1.16 -8.44 2.08
N GLY A 559 0.16 -8.18 2.04
CA GLY A 559 0.76 -7.16 1.19
C GLY A 559 0.52 -7.42 -0.30
N PHE A 560 0.71 -8.67 -0.75
CA PHE A 560 0.43 -9.07 -2.13
C PHE A 560 -1.06 -8.91 -2.51
N LEU A 561 -1.99 -9.27 -1.63
CA LEU A 561 -3.43 -9.09 -1.91
C LEU A 561 -3.80 -7.62 -2.09
N ARG A 562 -3.18 -6.71 -1.34
CA ARG A 562 -3.32 -5.26 -1.52
C ARG A 562 -2.69 -4.77 -2.82
N PHE A 563 -1.50 -5.26 -3.15
CA PHE A 563 -0.84 -5.00 -4.43
C PHE A 563 -1.71 -5.41 -5.62
N TRP A 564 -2.25 -6.63 -5.60
CA TRP A 564 -3.08 -7.15 -6.67
C TRP A 564 -4.42 -6.40 -6.77
N ALA A 565 -5.04 -6.05 -5.64
CA ALA A 565 -6.21 -5.18 -5.64
C ALA A 565 -5.94 -3.80 -6.26
N ALA A 566 -4.77 -3.21 -5.98
CA ALA A 566 -4.38 -1.94 -6.59
C ALA A 566 -4.12 -2.06 -8.10
N GLU A 567 -3.46 -3.11 -8.57
CA GLU A 567 -3.30 -3.41 -10.01
C GLU A 567 -4.66 -3.50 -10.71
N VAL A 568 -5.63 -4.17 -10.08
CA VAL A 568 -7.00 -4.22 -10.58
C VAL A 568 -7.63 -2.82 -10.60
N LEU A 569 -7.56 -2.04 -9.52
CA LEU A 569 -8.19 -0.71 -9.48
C LEU A 569 -7.71 0.19 -10.63
N VAL A 570 -6.40 0.25 -10.85
CA VAL A 570 -5.80 1.08 -11.90
C VAL A 570 -5.81 0.44 -13.28
N ALA A 571 -6.37 -0.76 -13.41
CA ALA A 571 -6.30 -1.58 -14.62
C ALA A 571 -4.88 -1.71 -15.19
N HIS A 572 -3.93 -2.20 -14.39
CA HIS A 572 -2.54 -2.33 -14.84
C HIS A 572 -2.37 -3.47 -15.84
N VAL A 573 -2.42 -3.14 -17.13
CA VAL A 573 -2.47 -4.13 -18.21
C VAL A 573 -1.14 -4.87 -18.40
N ASP A 574 -0.02 -4.19 -18.13
CA ASP A 574 1.33 -4.74 -18.18
C ASP A 574 1.90 -5.09 -16.78
N GLY A 575 1.04 -5.17 -15.77
CA GLY A 575 1.42 -5.51 -14.39
C GLY A 575 1.63 -7.00 -14.15
N TYR A 576 1.97 -7.37 -12.92
CA TYR A 576 2.26 -8.76 -12.55
C TYR A 576 1.03 -9.65 -12.73
N ALA A 577 -0.11 -9.24 -12.18
CA ALA A 577 -1.29 -10.08 -12.14
C ALA A 577 -1.83 -10.37 -13.56
N ASN A 578 -1.57 -9.47 -14.52
CA ASN A 578 -2.09 -9.57 -15.87
C ASN A 578 -1.07 -10.04 -16.92
N ASN A 579 0.12 -9.44 -16.99
CA ASN A 579 1.16 -9.80 -17.98
C ASN A 579 2.43 -10.44 -17.36
N ARG A 580 2.49 -10.55 -16.02
CA ARG A 580 3.68 -11.03 -15.28
C ARG A 580 4.88 -10.09 -15.43
N ASN A 581 4.63 -8.79 -15.60
CA ASN A 581 5.67 -7.80 -15.87
C ASN A 581 5.55 -6.61 -14.90
N ASN A 582 6.51 -5.69 -14.94
CA ASN A 582 6.48 -4.40 -14.22
C ASN A 582 6.22 -4.51 -12.71
N PHE A 583 6.94 -5.40 -12.03
CA PHE A 583 6.92 -5.47 -10.58
C PHE A 583 8.33 -5.67 -10.04
N ALA A 584 8.51 -5.30 -8.77
CA ALA A 584 9.73 -5.64 -8.03
C ALA A 584 9.38 -6.44 -6.78
N LEU A 585 10.36 -7.20 -6.30
CA LEU A 585 10.26 -7.98 -5.08
C LEU A 585 11.40 -7.60 -4.16
N TRP A 586 11.11 -7.40 -2.88
CA TRP A 586 12.15 -7.29 -1.86
C TRP A 586 11.98 -8.40 -0.84
N ARG A 587 13.03 -9.19 -0.64
CA ARG A 587 13.12 -10.16 0.46
C ARG A 587 13.77 -9.47 1.65
N SER A 588 13.01 -9.31 2.73
CA SER A 588 13.56 -8.77 3.98
C SER A 588 14.57 -9.74 4.60
N ALA A 589 15.67 -9.21 5.11
CA ALA A 589 16.62 -9.99 5.91
C ALA A 589 16.04 -10.36 7.29
N ARG A 590 15.14 -9.54 7.84
CA ARG A 590 14.52 -9.74 9.16
C ARG A 590 13.60 -10.95 9.23
N ASP A 591 12.74 -11.17 8.24
CA ASP A 591 11.76 -12.27 8.25
C ASP A 591 11.84 -13.22 7.06
N GLY A 592 12.71 -12.96 6.09
CA GLY A 592 12.91 -13.79 4.91
C GLY A 592 11.74 -13.78 3.93
N ARG A 593 10.70 -12.95 4.14
CA ARG A 593 9.52 -12.91 3.29
C ARG A 593 9.71 -11.97 2.11
N LEU A 594 9.24 -12.40 0.95
CA LEU A 594 9.12 -11.58 -0.24
C LEU A 594 7.97 -10.57 -0.08
N ARG A 595 8.19 -9.36 -0.59
CA ARG A 595 7.23 -8.26 -0.60
C ARG A 595 7.18 -7.65 -1.98
N PHE A 596 5.97 -7.48 -2.52
CA PHE A 596 5.76 -6.88 -3.83
C PHE A 596 5.86 -5.36 -3.78
N ILE A 597 6.47 -4.79 -4.81
CA ILE A 597 6.63 -3.36 -5.03
C ILE A 597 6.11 -3.05 -6.44
N PRO A 598 5.22 -2.06 -6.61
CA PRO A 598 4.80 -1.63 -7.94
C PRO A 598 5.93 -0.98 -8.72
N TRP A 599 5.99 -1.29 -10.01
CA TRP A 599 6.97 -0.75 -10.95
C TRP A 599 6.29 -0.50 -12.30
N GLY A 600 6.89 0.27 -13.21
CA GLY A 600 6.37 0.44 -14.59
C GLY A 600 4.87 0.76 -14.73
N LEU A 601 4.33 1.71 -13.95
CA LEU A 601 2.89 1.96 -13.82
C LEU A 601 2.26 2.84 -14.95
N ASP A 602 2.93 3.01 -16.08
CA ASP A 602 2.49 3.87 -17.18
C ASP A 602 1.36 3.26 -18.03
N GLU A 603 1.31 1.94 -18.16
CA GLU A 603 0.20 1.22 -18.81
C GLU A 603 -0.95 0.91 -17.84
N THR A 604 -1.65 1.96 -17.42
CA THR A 604 -2.78 1.96 -16.48
C THR A 604 -3.93 2.86 -16.96
N PHE A 605 -5.07 2.86 -16.28
CA PHE A 605 -6.26 3.69 -16.55
C PHE A 605 -6.83 3.58 -17.97
N GLU A 606 -6.75 2.40 -18.56
CA GLU A 606 -7.40 2.08 -19.84
C GLU A 606 -8.09 0.71 -19.75
N ASP A 607 -9.33 0.63 -20.23
CA ASP A 607 -10.06 -0.63 -20.38
C ASP A 607 -9.58 -1.39 -21.61
N ARG A 608 -8.33 -1.85 -21.57
CA ARG A 608 -7.74 -2.74 -22.56
C ARG A 608 -7.47 -4.10 -21.91
N GLY A 609 -7.75 -5.18 -22.64
CA GLY A 609 -7.24 -6.50 -22.26
C GLY A 609 -5.70 -6.55 -22.36
N THR A 610 -5.09 -7.71 -22.16
CA THR A 610 -3.62 -7.81 -22.27
C THR A 610 -3.13 -7.71 -23.71
N LEU A 611 -1.82 -7.52 -23.88
CA LEU A 611 -1.12 -7.72 -25.16
C LEU A 611 -1.46 -9.09 -25.79
N GLN A 612 -1.63 -10.15 -25.00
CA GLN A 612 -2.00 -11.48 -25.49
C GLN A 612 -3.51 -11.78 -25.51
N ALA A 613 -4.37 -10.99 -24.85
CA ALA A 613 -5.83 -11.14 -24.89
C ALA A 613 -6.54 -9.78 -24.77
N PRO A 614 -6.58 -9.02 -25.87
CA PRO A 614 -7.05 -7.63 -25.91
C PRO A 614 -8.55 -7.48 -25.63
N SER A 615 -9.30 -8.57 -25.72
CA SER A 615 -10.75 -8.65 -25.52
C SER A 615 -11.14 -9.30 -24.19
N SER A 616 -10.19 -9.48 -23.24
CA SER A 616 -10.50 -10.12 -21.96
C SER A 616 -11.46 -9.25 -21.14
N PRO A 617 -12.65 -9.75 -20.77
CA PRO A 617 -13.69 -8.97 -20.11
C PRO A 617 -13.53 -8.87 -18.58
N PHE A 618 -12.43 -9.39 -17.99
CA PHE A 618 -12.31 -9.63 -16.55
C PHE A 618 -11.33 -8.67 -15.87
N VAL A 619 -11.61 -7.37 -15.95
CA VAL A 619 -10.73 -6.34 -15.37
C VAL A 619 -10.76 -6.37 -13.83
N SER A 620 -11.80 -6.90 -13.21
CA SER A 620 -11.91 -7.04 -11.73
C SER A 620 -11.05 -8.14 -11.11
N VAL A 621 -10.42 -9.00 -11.91
CA VAL A 621 -9.66 -10.15 -11.38
C VAL A 621 -8.20 -10.12 -11.81
N MET A 622 -7.88 -9.99 -13.09
CA MET A 622 -6.49 -10.08 -13.60
C MET A 622 -5.70 -11.26 -12.98
N ALA A 623 -6.17 -12.51 -13.14
CA ALA A 623 -5.54 -13.67 -12.51
C ALA A 623 -4.70 -14.51 -13.50
N ARG A 624 -3.83 -13.85 -14.25
CA ARG A 624 -2.94 -14.50 -15.26
C ARG A 624 -1.57 -14.84 -14.71
N GLY A 625 -1.01 -14.01 -13.83
CA GLY A 625 0.18 -14.38 -13.06
C GLY A 625 -0.12 -15.56 -12.15
N ARG A 626 0.79 -16.53 -12.04
CA ARG A 626 0.50 -17.82 -11.40
C ARG A 626 0.10 -17.68 -9.93
N LEU A 627 0.69 -16.76 -9.18
CA LEU A 627 0.31 -16.48 -7.80
C LEU A 627 -1.14 -15.98 -7.70
N ALA A 628 -1.49 -14.95 -8.49
CA ALA A 628 -2.85 -14.42 -8.56
C ALA A 628 -3.85 -15.51 -9.00
N ARG A 629 -3.49 -16.31 -10.01
CA ARG A 629 -4.26 -17.44 -10.51
C ARG A 629 -4.55 -18.48 -9.43
N ARG A 630 -3.52 -19.03 -8.78
CA ARG A 630 -3.69 -20.06 -7.75
C ARG A 630 -4.51 -19.55 -6.58
N LEU A 631 -4.28 -18.31 -6.15
CA LEU A 631 -5.08 -17.68 -5.10
C LEU A 631 -6.53 -17.50 -5.51
N PHE A 632 -6.81 -17.06 -6.74
CA PHE A 632 -8.19 -16.89 -7.21
C PHE A 632 -8.94 -18.22 -7.39
N LEU A 633 -8.25 -19.27 -7.81
CA LEU A 633 -8.87 -20.58 -7.99
C LEU A 633 -9.12 -21.28 -6.64
N HIS A 634 -8.30 -21.00 -5.63
CA HIS A 634 -8.50 -21.47 -4.26
C HIS A 634 -9.68 -20.73 -3.58
N PRO A 635 -10.66 -21.42 -2.94
CA PRO A 635 -11.83 -20.78 -2.34
C PRO A 635 -11.49 -19.69 -1.31
N GLU A 636 -10.62 -20.00 -0.34
CA GLU A 636 -10.22 -19.02 0.67
C GLU A 636 -9.33 -17.89 0.10
N GLY A 637 -8.41 -18.18 -0.83
CA GLY A 637 -7.61 -17.17 -1.52
C GLY A 637 -8.50 -16.17 -2.29
N ARG A 638 -9.52 -16.68 -3.00
CA ARG A 638 -10.54 -15.86 -3.68
C ARG A 638 -11.29 -14.97 -2.71
N ALA A 639 -11.72 -15.52 -1.58
CA ALA A 639 -12.43 -14.75 -0.56
C ALA A 639 -11.54 -13.62 0.00
N ARG A 640 -10.27 -13.92 0.31
CA ARG A 640 -9.30 -12.93 0.79
C ARG A 640 -8.99 -11.84 -0.25
N PHE A 641 -8.81 -12.21 -1.51
CA PHE A 641 -8.64 -11.24 -2.61
C PHE A 641 -9.88 -10.38 -2.82
N THR A 642 -11.06 -10.98 -2.89
CA THR A 642 -12.33 -10.24 -3.08
C THR A 642 -12.56 -9.26 -1.94
N ALA A 643 -12.23 -9.65 -0.70
CA ALA A 643 -12.26 -8.75 0.45
C ALA A 643 -11.26 -7.60 0.28
N ALA A 644 -10.00 -7.88 -0.09
CA ALA A 644 -8.98 -6.87 -0.32
C ALA A 644 -9.39 -5.87 -1.42
N LEU A 645 -9.96 -6.35 -2.53
CA LEU A 645 -10.45 -5.50 -3.62
C LEU A 645 -11.63 -4.63 -3.17
N ARG A 646 -12.60 -5.19 -2.44
CA ARG A 646 -13.73 -4.39 -1.90
C ARG A 646 -13.25 -3.33 -0.91
N THR A 647 -12.30 -3.66 -0.05
CA THR A 647 -11.66 -2.70 0.88
C THR A 647 -10.93 -1.61 0.09
N ALA A 648 -10.10 -1.97 -0.88
CA ALA A 648 -9.37 -1.01 -1.71
C ALA A 648 -10.33 -0.08 -2.47
N LEU A 649 -11.41 -0.63 -3.05
CA LEU A 649 -12.42 0.16 -3.75
C LEU A 649 -13.18 1.11 -2.80
N HIS A 650 -13.41 0.71 -1.55
CA HIS A 650 -14.11 1.54 -0.56
C HIS A 650 -13.21 2.60 0.09
N ASP A 651 -11.98 2.24 0.46
CA ASP A 651 -11.10 3.08 1.28
C ASP A 651 -10.11 3.90 0.46
N ALA A 652 -9.62 3.37 -0.67
CA ALA A 652 -8.53 3.96 -1.43
C ALA A 652 -8.99 4.61 -2.74
N TRP A 653 -9.96 4.02 -3.45
CA TRP A 653 -10.54 4.62 -4.64
C TRP A 653 -11.48 5.76 -4.24
N ASP A 654 -11.05 7.00 -4.47
CA ASP A 654 -11.76 8.22 -4.08
C ASP A 654 -11.75 9.16 -5.28
N GLU A 655 -12.85 9.14 -6.05
CA GLU A 655 -12.92 9.79 -7.35
C GLU A 655 -12.62 11.29 -7.25
N PRO A 656 -13.22 12.10 -6.35
CA PRO A 656 -12.83 13.50 -6.18
C PRO A 656 -11.33 13.71 -5.98
N VAL A 657 -10.69 12.92 -5.11
CA VAL A 657 -9.24 13.05 -4.84
C VAL A 657 -8.39 12.71 -6.07
N LEU A 658 -8.78 11.67 -6.81
CA LEU A 658 -8.08 11.27 -8.03
C LEU A 658 -8.27 12.29 -9.16
N LEU A 659 -9.48 12.86 -9.27
CA LEU A 659 -9.80 13.91 -10.24
C LEU A 659 -9.04 15.20 -9.93
N ASP A 660 -8.97 15.61 -8.66
CA ASP A 660 -8.17 16.77 -8.22
C ASP A 660 -6.68 16.55 -8.53
N ALA A 661 -6.15 15.34 -8.26
CA ALA A 661 -4.77 15.02 -8.61
C ALA A 661 -4.51 15.07 -10.13
N ILE A 662 -5.48 14.64 -10.95
CA ILE A 662 -5.42 14.80 -12.41
C ILE A 662 -5.38 16.29 -12.78
N ASP A 663 -6.21 17.12 -12.16
CA ASP A 663 -6.26 18.55 -12.44
C ASP A 663 -4.95 19.26 -12.07
N ASP A 664 -4.35 18.94 -10.92
CA ASP A 664 -3.04 19.48 -10.50
C ASP A 664 -1.92 19.11 -11.50
N MET A 665 -1.85 17.84 -11.90
CA MET A 665 -0.85 17.38 -12.86
C MET A 665 -1.09 17.97 -14.26
N ALA A 666 -2.35 18.08 -14.69
CA ALA A 666 -2.72 18.69 -15.96
C ALA A 666 -2.33 20.17 -16.01
N ALA A 667 -2.53 20.91 -14.93
CA ALA A 667 -2.13 22.31 -14.83
C ALA A 667 -0.61 22.48 -15.01
N MET A 668 0.20 21.67 -14.31
CA MET A 668 1.65 21.68 -14.48
C MET A 668 2.08 21.29 -15.90
N LEU A 669 1.45 20.27 -16.49
CA LEU A 669 1.76 19.85 -17.85
C LEU A 669 1.42 20.93 -18.89
N ALA A 670 0.37 21.72 -18.66
CA ALA A 670 -0.04 22.82 -19.53
C ALA A 670 0.99 23.95 -19.59
N GLU A 671 1.79 24.15 -18.53
CA GLU A 671 2.90 25.13 -18.52
C GLU A 671 4.03 24.75 -19.49
N HIS A 672 4.10 23.47 -19.88
CA HIS A 672 5.22 22.90 -20.61
C HIS A 672 4.88 22.39 -22.02
N HIS A 673 3.60 22.42 -22.41
CA HIS A 673 3.10 21.95 -23.71
C HIS A 673 2.12 22.96 -24.30
N ALA A 674 2.21 23.21 -25.61
CA ALA A 674 1.35 24.18 -26.29
C ALA A 674 0.87 23.64 -27.65
N GLY A 675 -0.15 24.29 -28.22
CA GLY A 675 -0.65 23.97 -29.56
C GLY A 675 -1.16 22.53 -29.70
N ASP A 676 -0.71 21.82 -30.74
CA ASP A 676 -1.13 20.43 -31.00
C ASP A 676 -0.68 19.45 -29.93
N GLN A 677 0.50 19.66 -29.34
CA GLN A 677 1.02 18.79 -28.27
C GLN A 677 0.07 18.79 -27.06
N TRP A 678 -0.37 19.98 -26.64
CA TRP A 678 -1.36 20.11 -25.57
C TRP A 678 -2.70 19.49 -25.95
N ARG A 679 -3.19 19.70 -27.18
CA ARG A 679 -4.47 19.12 -27.63
C ARG A 679 -4.47 17.59 -27.60
N GLU A 680 -3.36 16.95 -27.92
CA GLU A 680 -3.24 15.49 -27.86
C GLU A 680 -3.18 14.98 -26.43
N LEU A 681 -2.39 15.64 -25.58
CA LEU A 681 -2.25 15.37 -24.16
C LEU A 681 -3.59 15.52 -23.42
N ASP A 682 -4.30 16.63 -23.63
CA ASP A 682 -5.60 16.94 -23.03
C ASP A 682 -6.67 15.89 -23.39
N ARG A 683 -6.70 15.43 -24.65
CA ARG A 683 -7.58 14.31 -25.05
C ARG A 683 -7.24 13.02 -24.32
N ALA A 684 -5.97 12.76 -24.04
CA ALA A 684 -5.55 11.58 -23.28
C ALA A 684 -5.90 11.71 -21.79
N ILE A 685 -5.69 12.89 -21.20
CA ILE A 685 -6.08 13.23 -19.83
C ILE A 685 -7.60 13.04 -19.66
N ALA A 686 -8.41 13.53 -20.60
CA ALA A 686 -9.86 13.35 -20.58
C ALA A 686 -10.29 11.88 -20.59
N ARG A 687 -9.58 11.00 -21.31
CA ARG A 687 -9.84 9.56 -21.26
C ARG A 687 -9.50 8.96 -19.91
N THR A 688 -8.38 9.35 -19.30
CA THR A 688 -8.01 8.94 -17.95
C THR A 688 -9.05 9.42 -16.92
N ARG A 689 -9.58 10.64 -17.07
CA ARG A 689 -10.68 11.17 -16.25
C ARG A 689 -11.94 10.30 -16.34
N ALA A 690 -12.38 10.01 -17.57
CA ALA A 690 -13.56 9.18 -17.81
C ALA A 690 -13.40 7.76 -17.25
N PHE A 691 -12.20 7.18 -17.33
CA PHE A 691 -11.90 5.90 -16.68
C PHE A 691 -12.11 6.01 -15.17
N VAL A 692 -11.55 7.05 -14.52
CA VAL A 692 -11.68 7.23 -13.06
C VAL A 692 -13.13 7.29 -12.62
N GLU A 693 -13.95 8.07 -13.35
CA GLU A 693 -15.38 8.24 -13.08
C GLU A 693 -16.19 6.94 -13.27
N GLY A 694 -15.86 6.14 -14.28
CA GLY A 694 -16.57 4.90 -14.60
C GLY A 694 -16.13 3.68 -13.77
N ARG A 695 -14.91 3.69 -13.25
CA ARG A 695 -14.23 2.48 -12.75
C ARG A 695 -14.98 1.77 -11.62
N ARG A 696 -15.51 2.52 -10.66
CA ARG A 696 -16.23 1.95 -9.52
C ARG A 696 -17.47 1.20 -9.97
N ALA A 697 -18.27 1.80 -10.86
CA ALA A 697 -19.49 1.20 -11.36
C ALA A 697 -19.21 -0.10 -12.12
N GLN A 698 -18.17 -0.09 -12.96
CA GLN A 698 -17.69 -1.27 -13.69
C GLN A 698 -17.30 -2.41 -12.74
N LEU A 699 -16.44 -2.13 -11.75
CA LEU A 699 -15.98 -3.15 -10.81
C LEU A 699 -17.10 -3.66 -9.90
N LEU A 700 -18.00 -2.81 -9.44
CA LEU A 700 -19.16 -3.24 -8.65
C LEU A 700 -20.09 -4.13 -9.46
N ALA A 701 -20.34 -3.82 -10.74
CA ALA A 701 -21.15 -4.66 -11.61
C ALA A 701 -20.55 -6.06 -11.82
N GLU A 702 -19.22 -6.16 -11.97
CA GLU A 702 -18.53 -7.46 -12.05
C GLU A 702 -18.54 -8.24 -10.72
N LEU A 703 -18.56 -7.52 -9.59
CA LEU A 703 -18.58 -8.09 -8.24
C LEU A 703 -19.99 -8.40 -7.70
N GLU A 704 -21.05 -7.87 -8.32
CA GLU A 704 -22.47 -8.06 -7.98
C GLU A 704 -23.10 -9.12 -8.89
N GLY A 705 -23.01 -10.40 -8.50
CA GLY A 705 -23.52 -11.57 -9.25
C GLY A 705 -23.08 -12.89 -8.57
N ASP A 706 -23.03 -14.00 -9.32
CA ASP A 706 -22.48 -15.30 -8.83
C ASP A 706 -20.95 -15.27 -8.59
N GLY A 707 -20.33 -14.09 -8.69
CA GLY A 707 -18.90 -13.87 -8.71
C GLY A 707 -18.28 -14.11 -10.09
N VAL A 708 -17.06 -13.61 -10.30
CA VAL A 708 -16.34 -13.83 -11.56
C VAL A 708 -15.80 -15.26 -11.58
N VAL A 709 -16.20 -16.03 -12.59
CA VAL A 709 -15.58 -17.32 -12.90
C VAL A 709 -14.39 -17.08 -13.82
N TRP A 710 -13.20 -17.40 -13.34
CA TRP A 710 -11.99 -17.27 -14.14
C TRP A 710 -11.80 -18.50 -15.04
N THR A 711 -12.10 -18.35 -16.32
CA THR A 711 -12.03 -19.43 -17.33
C THR A 711 -10.82 -19.35 -18.24
N GLU A 712 -10.05 -18.26 -18.18
CA GLU A 712 -8.87 -18.09 -19.02
C GLU A 712 -7.83 -19.17 -18.70
N PRO A 713 -7.19 -19.78 -19.72
CA PRO A 713 -6.12 -20.73 -19.50
C PRO A 713 -4.91 -20.05 -18.83
N GLU A 714 -4.05 -20.85 -18.20
CA GLU A 714 -2.76 -20.34 -17.74
C GLU A 714 -1.93 -19.90 -18.95
N LEU A 715 -1.30 -18.73 -18.87
CA LEU A 715 -0.42 -18.26 -19.95
C LEU A 715 0.71 -19.27 -20.14
N PRO A 716 1.13 -19.58 -21.39
CA PRO A 716 2.21 -20.52 -21.62
C PRO A 716 3.53 -20.04 -21.00
N ALA A 717 4.50 -20.96 -20.91
CA ALA A 717 5.89 -20.61 -20.67
C ALA A 717 6.37 -19.63 -21.75
N VAL A 718 7.31 -18.75 -21.40
CA VAL A 718 7.86 -17.76 -22.34
C VAL A 718 8.53 -18.47 -23.51
N CYS A 719 9.17 -19.61 -23.24
CA CYS A 719 9.91 -20.42 -24.20
C CYS A 719 9.28 -21.81 -24.32
N ARG A 720 8.97 -22.24 -25.54
CA ARG A 720 8.40 -23.56 -25.84
C ARG A 720 9.18 -24.28 -26.94
N PRO A 721 9.97 -25.32 -26.62
CA PRO A 721 10.65 -26.14 -27.62
C PRO A 721 9.67 -26.74 -28.63
N GLN A 722 10.04 -26.71 -29.91
CA GLN A 722 9.26 -27.18 -31.06
C GLN A 722 9.91 -28.39 -31.74
N GLY A 723 11.22 -28.56 -31.61
CA GLY A 723 11.97 -29.71 -32.16
C GLY A 723 13.38 -29.34 -32.58
N ALA A 724 14.17 -30.36 -32.93
CA ALA A 724 15.54 -30.16 -33.42
C ALA A 724 15.54 -29.66 -34.87
N VAL A 725 16.46 -28.74 -35.16
CA VAL A 725 16.79 -28.22 -36.48
C VAL A 725 18.23 -28.62 -36.80
N ASP A 726 18.45 -29.10 -38.02
CA ASP A 726 19.78 -29.40 -38.54
C ASP A 726 19.76 -29.24 -40.07
N VAL A 727 20.42 -28.18 -40.55
CA VAL A 727 20.43 -27.79 -41.96
C VAL A 727 21.84 -27.43 -42.38
N ALA A 728 22.31 -28.02 -43.47
CA ALA A 728 23.55 -27.65 -44.12
C ALA A 728 23.25 -26.80 -45.36
N VAL A 729 23.99 -25.71 -45.56
CA VAL A 729 23.82 -24.77 -46.67
C VAL A 729 25.15 -24.35 -47.28
N ALA A 730 25.10 -24.02 -48.57
CA ALA A 730 26.19 -23.39 -49.29
C ALA A 730 25.68 -22.16 -50.04
N THR A 731 26.33 -21.02 -49.85
CA THR A 731 26.01 -19.73 -50.49
C THR A 731 27.28 -18.88 -50.61
N ARG A 732 27.13 -17.60 -50.95
CA ARG A 732 28.23 -16.63 -51.05
C ARG A 732 27.96 -15.35 -50.27
N LEU A 733 29.02 -14.72 -49.77
CA LEU A 733 28.95 -13.36 -49.23
C LEU A 733 28.49 -12.37 -50.32
N GLY A 734 27.77 -11.33 -49.91
CA GLY A 734 27.22 -10.32 -50.82
C GLY A 734 25.91 -10.71 -51.50
N THR A 735 25.32 -11.86 -51.14
CA THR A 735 24.06 -12.35 -51.71
C THR A 735 22.83 -12.02 -50.87
N LEU A 736 22.98 -11.30 -49.75
CA LEU A 736 21.89 -11.01 -48.79
C LEU A 736 20.65 -10.35 -49.43
N HIS A 737 20.80 -9.67 -50.57
CA HIS A 737 19.69 -9.05 -51.33
C HIS A 737 19.22 -9.87 -52.54
N ALA A 738 19.81 -11.03 -52.80
CA ALA A 738 19.42 -11.93 -53.87
C ALA A 738 18.31 -12.91 -53.42
N ASP A 739 17.66 -13.56 -54.41
CA ASP A 739 16.75 -14.67 -54.15
C ASP A 739 17.51 -15.82 -53.49
N PRO A 740 17.13 -16.27 -52.27
CA PRO A 740 17.84 -17.30 -51.54
C PRO A 740 17.88 -18.65 -52.25
N PHE A 741 16.89 -18.98 -53.10
CA PHE A 741 16.84 -20.24 -53.85
C PHE A 741 17.72 -20.24 -55.10
N VAL A 742 18.18 -19.05 -55.52
CA VAL A 742 19.15 -18.87 -56.61
C VAL A 742 20.56 -18.66 -56.06
N ALA A 743 20.69 -17.90 -54.97
CA ALA A 743 21.96 -17.52 -54.37
C ALA A 743 22.71 -18.67 -53.70
N GLY A 744 21.98 -19.66 -53.18
CA GLY A 744 22.55 -20.79 -52.46
C GLY A 744 21.62 -21.99 -52.46
N ARG A 745 22.14 -23.11 -51.97
CA ARG A 745 21.39 -24.37 -51.83
C ARG A 745 21.62 -24.94 -50.45
N GLY A 746 20.59 -25.58 -49.91
CA GLY A 746 20.68 -26.34 -48.67
C GLY A 746 20.20 -27.78 -48.80
N ASP A 747 20.56 -28.57 -47.81
CA ASP A 747 20.10 -29.93 -47.61
C ASP A 747 19.77 -30.13 -46.12
N SER A 748 18.73 -30.90 -45.82
CA SER A 748 18.33 -31.26 -44.46
C SER A 748 17.82 -32.70 -44.43
N ALA A 749 18.28 -33.48 -43.45
CA ALA A 749 17.85 -34.85 -43.24
C ALA A 749 16.38 -34.98 -42.77
N LEU A 750 15.70 -33.86 -42.51
CA LEU A 750 14.41 -33.81 -41.81
C LEU A 750 13.22 -33.40 -42.71
N SER A 751 13.42 -33.01 -43.97
CA SER A 751 12.34 -32.49 -44.83
C SER A 751 12.60 -32.66 -46.34
N SER A 752 11.52 -32.76 -47.13
CA SER A 752 11.55 -32.68 -48.60
C SER A 752 11.40 -31.24 -49.14
N ALA A 753 11.48 -30.23 -48.27
CA ALA A 753 11.36 -28.81 -48.61
C ALA A 753 12.51 -28.34 -49.52
N SER A 754 12.23 -27.35 -50.37
CA SER A 754 13.28 -26.61 -51.07
C SER A 754 14.00 -25.72 -50.06
N ILE A 755 15.34 -25.78 -50.03
CA ILE A 755 16.16 -25.00 -49.10
C ILE A 755 17.07 -24.06 -49.87
N GLY A 756 16.86 -22.76 -49.68
CA GLY A 756 17.69 -21.68 -50.21
C GLY A 756 18.56 -21.05 -49.13
N ALA A 757 19.64 -20.38 -49.52
CA ALA A 757 20.51 -19.68 -48.59
C ALA A 757 21.17 -18.44 -49.19
N ARG A 758 21.30 -17.39 -48.38
CA ARG A 758 22.01 -16.15 -48.73
C ARG A 758 22.77 -15.59 -47.54
N ALA A 759 23.88 -14.91 -47.81
CA ALA A 759 24.74 -14.37 -46.76
C ALA A 759 25.32 -12.99 -47.10
N GLY A 760 25.64 -12.22 -46.06
CA GLY A 760 26.26 -10.90 -46.20
C GLY A 760 26.49 -10.22 -44.86
N ARG A 761 26.57 -8.88 -44.91
CA ARG A 761 26.64 -8.03 -43.72
C ARG A 761 25.35 -7.23 -43.56
N ASP A 762 24.89 -7.08 -42.32
CA ASP A 762 23.83 -6.10 -41.99
C ASP A 762 24.39 -4.67 -41.91
N ARG A 763 23.53 -3.73 -41.54
CA ARG A 763 23.88 -2.30 -41.45
C ARG A 763 24.84 -2.02 -40.30
N GLU A 764 24.80 -2.86 -39.27
CA GLU A 764 25.67 -2.85 -38.10
C GLU A 764 27.02 -3.54 -38.37
N GLY A 765 27.20 -4.09 -39.58
CA GLY A 765 28.43 -4.74 -40.01
C GLY A 765 28.61 -6.17 -39.51
N ARG A 766 27.57 -6.76 -38.88
CA ARG A 766 27.54 -8.16 -38.41
C ARG A 766 27.30 -9.10 -39.57
N PHE A 767 27.75 -10.34 -39.43
CA PHE A 767 27.48 -11.39 -40.40
C PHE A 767 26.01 -11.80 -40.32
N VAL A 768 25.37 -11.98 -41.48
CA VAL A 768 24.02 -12.53 -41.60
C VAL A 768 24.03 -13.71 -42.56
N LEU A 769 23.45 -14.82 -42.13
CA LEU A 769 23.09 -15.96 -42.96
C LEU A 769 21.57 -16.17 -42.86
N GLU A 770 20.88 -16.10 -43.99
CA GLU A 770 19.46 -16.44 -44.07
C GLU A 770 19.28 -17.76 -44.80
N VAL A 771 18.62 -18.71 -44.14
CA VAL A 771 18.24 -20.01 -44.70
C VAL A 771 16.73 -20.01 -44.88
N ALA A 772 16.29 -20.09 -46.14
CA ALA A 772 14.88 -20.10 -46.51
C ALA A 772 14.42 -21.54 -46.73
N LEU A 773 13.31 -21.92 -46.10
CA LEU A 773 12.66 -23.22 -46.26
C LEU A 773 11.27 -23.01 -46.87
N ASP A 774 11.08 -23.57 -48.07
CA ASP A 774 9.78 -23.65 -48.74
C ASP A 774 9.23 -25.07 -48.61
N ASP A 775 8.23 -25.21 -47.74
CA ASP A 775 7.50 -26.45 -47.46
C ASP A 775 6.17 -26.54 -48.24
N GLY A 776 5.93 -25.63 -49.19
CA GLY A 776 4.71 -25.57 -50.01
C GLY A 776 3.54 -24.85 -49.35
N ASN A 777 3.74 -24.23 -48.18
CA ASN A 777 2.72 -23.40 -47.51
C ASN A 777 2.70 -21.94 -48.04
N ALA A 778 1.66 -21.18 -47.66
CA ALA A 778 1.49 -19.78 -48.08
C ALA A 778 2.54 -18.80 -47.49
N ALA A 779 3.36 -19.26 -46.53
CA ALA A 779 4.43 -18.47 -45.92
C ALA A 779 5.75 -19.24 -45.97
N LEU A 780 6.81 -18.54 -46.36
CA LEU A 780 8.18 -19.04 -46.38
C LEU A 780 8.76 -18.97 -44.96
N ARG A 781 9.31 -20.07 -44.45
CA ARG A 781 10.02 -20.03 -43.16
C ARG A 781 11.47 -19.64 -43.38
N VAL A 782 11.94 -18.61 -42.70
CA VAL A 782 13.32 -18.12 -42.79
C VAL A 782 14.00 -18.23 -41.45
N LEU A 783 15.14 -18.93 -41.43
CA LEU A 783 16.06 -18.92 -40.32
C LEU A 783 17.13 -17.86 -40.58
N ARG A 784 17.09 -16.78 -39.80
CA ARG A 784 18.07 -15.69 -39.88
C ARG A 784 19.08 -15.82 -38.77
N VAL A 785 20.30 -16.20 -39.12
CA VAL A 785 21.44 -16.30 -38.20
C VAL A 785 22.28 -15.03 -38.28
N VAL A 786 22.56 -14.43 -37.13
CA VAL A 786 23.40 -13.24 -36.99
C VAL A 786 24.59 -13.58 -36.10
N ALA A 787 25.80 -13.13 -36.48
CA ALA A 787 27.01 -13.39 -35.70
C ALA A 787 28.01 -12.22 -35.78
N PRO A 788 28.90 -12.04 -34.78
CA PRO A 788 29.98 -11.06 -34.83
C PRO A 788 30.91 -11.34 -36.02
N TRP A 789 31.16 -10.32 -36.84
CA TRP A 789 31.88 -10.50 -38.10
C TRP A 789 33.31 -11.02 -37.92
N ASP A 790 34.01 -10.56 -36.90
CA ASP A 790 35.37 -10.95 -36.54
C ASP A 790 35.51 -12.43 -36.14
N ARG A 791 34.38 -13.06 -35.78
CA ARG A 791 34.30 -14.48 -35.39
C ARG A 791 34.00 -15.40 -36.57
N VAL A 792 33.53 -14.87 -37.69
CA VAL A 792 33.18 -15.62 -38.90
C VAL A 792 34.44 -15.91 -39.70
N ARG A 793 34.98 -17.11 -39.52
CA ARG A 793 36.17 -17.62 -40.22
C ARG A 793 36.00 -19.09 -40.59
N PRO A 794 36.72 -19.60 -41.61
CA PRO A 794 36.66 -21.01 -41.99
C PRO A 794 36.90 -21.93 -40.79
N GLY A 795 36.02 -22.91 -40.58
CA GLY A 795 36.10 -23.84 -39.44
C GLY A 795 35.57 -23.31 -38.11
N ALA A 796 35.05 -22.07 -38.04
CA ALA A 796 34.51 -21.53 -36.79
C ALA A 796 33.25 -22.28 -36.34
N VAL A 797 33.13 -22.46 -35.03
CA VAL A 797 31.91 -22.94 -34.37
C VAL A 797 31.45 -21.83 -33.45
N LEU A 798 30.26 -21.29 -33.73
CA LEU A 798 29.65 -20.20 -32.99
C LEU A 798 28.39 -20.74 -32.31
N PRO A 799 28.39 -20.91 -30.98
CA PRO A 799 27.21 -21.37 -30.27
C PRO A 799 26.08 -20.34 -30.37
N PHE A 800 24.85 -20.81 -30.24
CA PHE A 800 23.70 -19.95 -30.03
C PHE A 800 23.58 -19.59 -28.55
N GLY A 801 23.81 -18.33 -28.26
CA GLY A 801 23.76 -17.73 -26.93
C GLY A 801 23.33 -16.28 -27.04
N GLY A 802 23.07 -15.64 -25.90
CA GLY A 802 22.66 -14.23 -25.88
C GLY A 802 23.76 -13.28 -25.41
N THR A 803 25.02 -13.73 -25.38
CA THR A 803 26.16 -12.85 -25.12
C THR A 803 26.67 -12.23 -26.41
N GLY A 804 27.39 -11.10 -26.31
CA GLY A 804 27.88 -10.36 -27.49
C GLY A 804 28.86 -11.13 -28.38
N ASP A 805 29.42 -12.25 -27.90
CA ASP A 805 30.35 -13.09 -28.64
C ASP A 805 29.67 -14.28 -29.36
N ASP A 806 28.40 -14.53 -29.05
CA ASP A 806 27.64 -15.67 -29.56
C ASP A 806 26.91 -15.33 -30.87
N ALA A 807 26.55 -16.38 -31.62
CA ALA A 807 25.60 -16.22 -32.71
C ALA A 807 24.18 -16.21 -32.13
N THR A 808 23.26 -15.54 -32.82
CA THR A 808 21.82 -15.66 -32.56
C THR A 808 21.12 -16.17 -33.81
N ALA A 809 20.00 -16.86 -33.63
CA ALA A 809 19.25 -17.43 -34.73
C ALA A 809 17.77 -17.22 -34.52
N LEU A 810 17.15 -16.41 -35.37
CA LEU A 810 15.75 -16.05 -35.33
C LEU A 810 14.97 -16.87 -36.37
N VAL A 811 13.87 -17.49 -35.94
CA VAL A 811 12.91 -18.17 -36.81
C VAL A 811 11.82 -17.16 -37.20
N LEU A 812 11.71 -16.89 -38.49
CA LEU A 812 10.78 -15.95 -39.08
C LEU A 812 9.79 -16.70 -39.98
N ASP A 813 8.53 -16.30 -39.97
CA ASP A 813 7.61 -16.61 -41.08
C ASP A 813 7.55 -15.38 -41.99
N VAL A 814 7.69 -15.59 -43.30
CA VAL A 814 7.63 -14.55 -44.34
C VAL A 814 6.44 -14.82 -45.22
N VAL A 815 5.44 -13.94 -45.17
CA VAL A 815 4.23 -14.09 -45.99
C VAL A 815 4.59 -13.80 -47.45
N ALA A 816 4.34 -14.77 -48.34
CA ALA A 816 4.80 -14.72 -49.72
C ALA A 816 4.19 -13.57 -50.54
N THR A 817 3.01 -13.06 -50.16
CA THR A 817 2.26 -12.07 -50.94
C THR A 817 2.71 -10.63 -50.72
N ASP A 818 3.15 -10.28 -49.51
CA ASP A 818 3.52 -8.90 -49.13
C ASP A 818 4.92 -8.78 -48.52
N GLY A 819 5.64 -9.90 -48.35
CA GLY A 819 6.97 -9.94 -47.77
C GLY A 819 7.01 -9.64 -46.27
N ALA A 820 5.86 -9.62 -45.59
CA ALA A 820 5.79 -9.35 -44.17
C ALA A 820 6.51 -10.45 -43.37
N THR A 821 7.48 -10.06 -42.56
CA THR A 821 8.24 -10.94 -41.66
C THR A 821 7.62 -10.91 -40.27
N THR A 822 7.34 -12.09 -39.72
CA THR A 822 6.86 -12.23 -38.33
C THR A 822 7.82 -13.13 -37.57
N PRO A 823 8.52 -12.63 -36.53
CA PRO A 823 9.33 -13.47 -35.68
C PRO A 823 8.46 -14.46 -34.89
N ARG A 824 8.87 -15.73 -34.88
CA ARG A 824 8.13 -16.84 -34.24
C ARG A 824 8.90 -17.45 -33.08
N GLY A 825 10.21 -17.47 -33.16
CA GLY A 825 11.05 -18.15 -32.18
C GLY A 825 12.52 -17.95 -32.44
N VAL A 826 13.34 -18.69 -31.69
CA VAL A 826 14.79 -18.71 -31.80
C VAL A 826 15.30 -20.15 -31.86
N LEU A 827 16.56 -20.35 -32.27
CA LEU A 827 17.28 -21.59 -31.97
C LEU A 827 18.09 -21.43 -30.68
N VAL A 828 18.03 -22.44 -29.83
CA VAL A 828 18.84 -22.60 -28.61
C VAL A 828 19.54 -23.97 -28.62
N ASP A 829 20.43 -24.25 -27.67
CA ASP A 829 21.12 -25.55 -27.52
C ASP A 829 21.80 -26.04 -28.82
N GLY A 830 22.48 -25.14 -29.53
CA GLY A 830 23.07 -25.43 -30.83
C GLY A 830 24.03 -24.34 -31.31
N GLY A 831 24.24 -24.24 -32.62
CA GLY A 831 25.11 -23.21 -33.18
C GLY A 831 25.27 -23.22 -34.69
N LEU A 832 26.03 -22.24 -35.16
CA LEU A 832 26.51 -22.09 -36.52
C LEU A 832 27.91 -22.70 -36.64
N VAL A 833 28.06 -23.69 -37.52
CA VAL A 833 29.35 -24.30 -37.89
C VAL A 833 29.71 -23.86 -39.30
N LEU A 834 30.82 -23.15 -39.46
CA LEU A 834 31.35 -22.73 -40.76
C LEU A 834 32.34 -23.77 -41.28
N GLY A 835 32.11 -24.28 -42.49
CA GLY A 835 33.00 -25.18 -43.19
C GLY A 835 34.28 -24.49 -43.68
N THR A 836 35.23 -25.28 -44.14
CA THR A 836 36.43 -24.76 -44.82
C THR A 836 36.20 -24.69 -46.32
N ALA A 837 36.23 -23.49 -46.90
CA ALA A 837 36.17 -23.27 -48.34
C ALA A 837 37.46 -22.60 -48.83
N ALA A 838 37.87 -22.91 -50.06
CA ALA A 838 39.04 -22.29 -50.69
C ALA A 838 38.74 -20.88 -51.25
N ASP A 839 37.48 -20.62 -51.60
CA ASP A 839 36.98 -19.31 -52.03
C ASP A 839 36.64 -18.48 -50.77
N PRO A 840 37.27 -17.30 -50.55
CA PRO A 840 37.04 -16.47 -49.37
C PRO A 840 35.61 -15.91 -49.28
N ASP A 841 34.90 -15.84 -50.41
CA ASP A 841 33.51 -15.38 -50.45
C ASP A 841 32.50 -16.53 -50.33
N ALA A 842 32.95 -17.79 -50.37
CA ALA A 842 32.08 -18.95 -50.21
C ALA A 842 31.73 -19.18 -48.74
N VAL A 843 30.44 -19.33 -48.47
CA VAL A 843 29.89 -19.64 -47.15
C VAL A 843 29.32 -21.04 -47.20
N VAL A 844 30.05 -22.01 -46.64
CA VAL A 844 29.53 -23.35 -46.34
C VAL A 844 29.22 -23.37 -44.86
N ALA A 845 27.98 -23.62 -44.48
CA ALA A 845 27.53 -23.53 -43.11
C ALA A 845 26.61 -24.69 -42.74
N ARG A 846 26.68 -25.14 -41.50
CA ARG A 846 25.68 -26.01 -40.88
C ARG A 846 25.09 -25.30 -39.68
N VAL A 847 23.78 -25.18 -39.66
CA VAL A 847 23.03 -24.60 -38.56
C VAL A 847 22.26 -25.70 -37.87
N HIS A 848 22.47 -25.85 -36.56
CA HIS A 848 21.81 -26.88 -35.77
C HIS A 848 21.39 -26.33 -34.40
N GLY A 849 20.37 -26.92 -33.80
CA GLY A 849 19.89 -26.56 -32.46
C GLY A 849 18.44 -26.97 -32.23
N THR A 850 17.85 -26.52 -31.13
CA THR A 850 16.43 -26.71 -30.82
C THR A 850 15.67 -25.46 -31.19
N ALA A 851 14.71 -25.58 -32.12
CA ALA A 851 13.76 -24.51 -32.39
C ALA A 851 12.84 -24.32 -31.19
N THR A 852 12.78 -23.10 -30.69
CA THR A 852 12.01 -22.72 -29.50
C THR A 852 11.13 -21.52 -29.85
N CYS A 853 9.82 -21.69 -29.74
CA CYS A 853 8.88 -20.58 -29.88
C CYS A 853 9.00 -19.66 -28.67
N VAL A 854 8.94 -18.35 -28.91
CA VAL A 854 9.09 -17.33 -27.86
C VAL A 854 7.86 -16.42 -27.84
N ALA A 855 7.12 -16.46 -26.74
CA ALA A 855 5.87 -15.71 -26.59
C ALA A 855 6.05 -14.18 -26.69
N LEU A 856 7.26 -13.67 -26.44
CA LEU A 856 7.62 -12.25 -26.55
C LEU A 856 7.59 -11.71 -27.98
N LEU A 857 7.77 -12.59 -28.96
CA LEU A 857 7.92 -12.22 -30.36
C LEU A 857 6.57 -12.04 -31.09
N GLY A 858 5.45 -12.03 -30.36
CA GLY A 858 4.11 -11.79 -30.90
C GLY A 858 3.50 -12.99 -31.65
N GLY A 859 4.21 -14.12 -31.74
CA GLY A 859 3.69 -15.36 -32.31
C GLY A 859 2.89 -16.17 -31.28
N ARG A 860 1.70 -16.67 -31.66
CA ARG A 860 1.08 -17.78 -30.92
C ARG A 860 1.98 -19.01 -31.09
N CYS A 861 2.39 -19.60 -29.97
CA CYS A 861 3.19 -20.83 -29.94
C CYS A 861 2.35 -22.11 -30.07
N ASP A 862 1.05 -21.95 -30.32
CA ASP A 862 0.13 -23.02 -30.65
C ASP A 862 0.01 -23.05 -32.18
N GLY A 863 0.27 -24.21 -32.78
CA GLY A 863 0.32 -24.43 -34.23
C GLY A 863 -1.01 -24.25 -34.98
N ASP A 864 -1.97 -23.51 -34.43
CA ASP A 864 -3.22 -23.17 -35.10
C ASP A 864 -3.02 -21.92 -35.96
N GLY A 865 -3.00 -22.15 -37.27
CA GLY A 865 -2.82 -21.15 -38.32
C GLY A 865 -3.96 -20.15 -38.43
N ASP A 866 -4.04 -19.22 -37.48
CA ASP A 866 -4.88 -18.04 -37.63
C ASP A 866 -4.02 -16.80 -37.90
N ALA A 867 -3.99 -16.41 -39.17
CA ALA A 867 -3.22 -15.32 -39.74
C ALA A 867 -3.80 -13.93 -39.40
N THR A 868 -3.97 -13.62 -38.12
CA THR A 868 -4.31 -12.26 -37.68
C THR A 868 -3.07 -11.57 -37.11
N GLY A 869 -2.24 -11.09 -38.03
CA GLY A 869 -1.06 -10.30 -37.73
C GLY A 869 -1.37 -9.11 -36.82
N ARG A 870 -0.70 -9.06 -35.67
CA ARG A 870 -0.55 -7.82 -34.90
C ARG A 870 0.90 -7.39 -34.96
N ARG A 871 1.09 -6.22 -35.57
CA ARG A 871 2.36 -5.52 -35.71
C ARG A 871 2.93 -5.25 -34.32
N LEU A 872 4.16 -5.68 -34.07
CA LEU A 872 5.03 -5.00 -33.13
C LEU A 872 5.20 -3.56 -33.68
N LYS A 873 4.84 -2.56 -32.87
CA LYS A 873 5.11 -1.16 -33.19
C LYS A 873 6.59 -0.89 -32.94
N GLY A 874 7.28 -0.38 -33.96
CA GLY A 874 8.52 0.40 -33.84
C GLY A 874 9.74 -0.20 -34.56
N ASP A 875 10.00 0.33 -35.76
CA ASP A 875 11.36 0.69 -36.20
C ASP A 875 11.82 1.93 -35.40
#